data_AF-A0A5C6CDP0-F1
#
_entry.id   AF-A0A5C6CDP0-F1
#
_cell.length_a   1.000
_cell.length_b   1.000
_cell.length_c   1.000
_cell.angle_alpha   90.00
_cell.angle_beta   90.00
_cell.angle_gamma   90.00
#
_symmetry.space_group_name_H-M   'P 1'
#
loop_
_entity.id
_entity.type
_entity.pdbx_description
1 polymer ?
#
loop_
_entity_poly.entity_id
_entity_poly.type
_entity_poly.pdbx_seq_one_letter_code
_entity_poly.pdbx_strand_id
1 'polypeptide(L)'
;MGSLAGRSEAMQPGQVNTERLPTKKTLRVCDSTSSKKATRENVNLLSKSLSMSLAAAAYVAVAVQPVVAQSNVVVIISDDDGWADYGFMRNADPAADPGNRGAVPTPNLDILATMGVAFTNAYTGSVCSPSRAMITTGQYGMRFGYGSNILDGNGAINTTNTPQGLPTEAVTIWERMQGVGYETAAVGKWHIGAHSSGGGSLGNRPEDQGVEFFQGLWGGSRDYFLGSQTGNGQLRETISDGVGGVSSNTVIEGNYSGQYVTDVFGDQSADYIKNKAGGAAPFFLYSSFTAPHTPMQATASDLAYIDSLGEPGFTGNRRTFAAMQYAMDRNVGKILDALKDPAGDGTGPGNDSDSILDDTLIIFINDNGGDCCDVGPNSSDNGDLRNGKGSQFEGGMRVPMIIAGAGVNLAQHGTVSTNLVHSIDIVPTALVGAGGGSFSPGEIIDGKNLLPYINGTESGLAHENLFIPRFNNQQSAVRMGQWKYMYQNGTGYQLYNLATDIKESNNVVNSPANAAVVDEMHQLLASYHVQMDKPRHDNQADETNQFDHFRFREGNFATATFSTANAWTNGDTGSGTFTASWRDGYANNELTFRTKATGDYSVTNDLNSVGGLGYMANKINLTTGSAALTTNRTATINGQPLMLTNNLNGAGPEINLDATDAQAKTFTFNIDHDVEIYDDLKLQGDGNQNFAINGKIREFRPGRNVSKIGTSDLTLGGGVDISGSLDVQGGKVAFTNGQFRGNLMSQPGSSLIIGGVGFNEISTGPPSSAPIVTTGLNLNFDAMQSISGTSTWVDAESGQSLSFGGTASTSPVSDVNFPGITAAYHIPATGGAGGLNNYFEGSSPLSRKDATFEVWFNVTTPSGGGDQVLFEAGGSDLGVSFLLDDNDLSFNVNGVGTGSTTFSLNQSVGTGWHQAVGVIDLKGAVDSITLYVDNSLVGSLNGLSIDDWAGGNNTGIGAAASSLGAGGTPIPYHDKIAVVRYYENVTFGANEVNQNYQWAKFDPGMGTTGPTLLAIDGDYTQHDGASLDLELLATSMHDAVSVTGSATIDGILNVGEISGFAPAAGDSFTILSATNGVSGQFDTINLPALSGMQWFVDYLANEVTLSIILGADFDGSGVVDGQDFLRWQRGFGLNGQSDNSNGDADGNGVVDGNDLKIWQAQYGTSPGILTSSLSSVPEPSSGFAAIWGSLLMTWFQARGASSTR
;
A
#
# COMPACT_ATOMS: atom_id res chain seq x y z
N MET A 1 60.11 -38.25 -46.08
CA MET A 1 60.60 -37.76 -47.39
C MET A 1 60.20 -36.29 -47.49
N GLY A 2 61.02 -35.30 -47.83
CA GLY A 2 62.48 -35.15 -47.97
C GLY A 2 62.73 -33.63 -48.07
N SER A 3 63.68 -33.04 -47.32
CA SER A 3 65.04 -32.68 -47.76
C SER A 3 65.10 -31.61 -48.87
N LEU A 4 66.02 -30.62 -48.92
CA LEU A 4 67.17 -30.13 -48.13
C LEU A 4 67.51 -28.74 -48.77
N ALA A 5 68.07 -27.69 -48.16
CA ALA A 5 69.43 -27.49 -47.60
C ALA A 5 69.54 -25.99 -47.20
N GLY A 6 70.51 -25.48 -46.41
CA GLY A 6 71.60 -26.12 -45.68
C GLY A 6 72.94 -25.36 -45.76
N ARG A 7 73.45 -24.85 -44.61
CA ARG A 7 74.86 -24.52 -44.18
C ARG A 7 74.79 -23.48 -43.04
N SER A 8 75.21 -23.67 -41.78
CA SER A 8 76.45 -24.20 -41.14
C SER A 8 77.65 -23.24 -41.29
N GLU A 9 78.34 -22.79 -40.22
CA GLU A 9 79.21 -23.48 -39.24
C GLU A 9 79.52 -22.52 -38.04
N ALA A 10 80.11 -22.83 -36.86
CA ALA A 10 80.71 -24.04 -36.23
C ALA A 10 80.58 -23.97 -34.67
N MET A 11 81.07 -24.98 -33.92
CA MET A 11 80.85 -25.19 -32.48
C MET A 11 82.08 -25.82 -31.76
N GLN A 12 82.09 -25.83 -30.40
CA GLN A 12 82.92 -26.63 -29.45
C GLN A 12 84.36 -26.12 -29.14
N PRO A 13 85.02 -26.49 -28.01
CA PRO A 13 84.63 -27.48 -26.96
C PRO A 13 84.62 -26.94 -25.49
N GLY A 14 84.25 -27.77 -24.50
CA GLY A 14 84.15 -27.39 -23.07
C GLY A 14 84.97 -28.24 -22.06
N GLN A 15 84.88 -27.91 -20.76
CA GLN A 15 85.37 -28.64 -19.54
C GLN A 15 84.52 -28.22 -18.32
N VAL A 16 84.05 -29.05 -17.36
CA VAL A 16 84.66 -29.98 -16.36
C VAL A 16 85.04 -29.34 -14.97
N ASN A 17 84.04 -29.33 -14.06
CA ASN A 17 84.01 -29.70 -12.62
C ASN A 17 84.92 -29.12 -11.47
N THR A 18 84.28 -29.08 -10.27
CA THR A 18 84.78 -28.92 -8.85
C THR A 18 85.12 -27.50 -8.35
N GLU A 19 84.91 -27.05 -7.09
CA GLU A 19 84.68 -27.70 -5.76
C GLU A 19 83.50 -27.09 -4.91
N ARG A 20 83.36 -27.42 -3.60
CA ARG A 20 82.16 -27.25 -2.72
C ARG A 20 82.36 -26.43 -1.41
N LEU A 21 81.33 -25.64 -1.02
CA LEU A 21 80.77 -25.39 0.36
C LEU A 21 81.67 -24.72 1.45
N PRO A 22 81.17 -24.22 2.64
CA PRO A 22 79.89 -24.46 3.36
C PRO A 22 79.16 -23.21 3.99
N THR A 23 78.51 -23.36 5.17
CA THR A 23 77.24 -22.72 5.63
C THR A 23 77.25 -21.78 6.87
N LYS A 24 76.13 -21.05 7.05
CA LYS A 24 75.58 -20.26 8.21
C LYS A 24 76.19 -20.40 9.64
N LYS A 25 76.29 -19.29 10.42
CA LYS A 25 75.79 -19.18 11.84
C LYS A 25 75.88 -17.81 12.62
N THR A 26 74.78 -17.44 13.30
CA THR A 26 74.59 -16.78 14.64
C THR A 26 75.00 -15.33 15.05
N LEU A 27 74.19 -14.81 16.01
CA LEU A 27 74.13 -13.52 16.74
C LEU A 27 75.41 -13.02 17.49
N ARG A 28 75.51 -11.69 17.70
CA ARG A 28 75.49 -11.04 19.05
C ARG A 28 75.32 -9.50 19.03
N VAL A 29 74.86 -8.96 20.17
CA VAL A 29 74.65 -7.53 20.50
C VAL A 29 75.82 -7.00 21.34
N CYS A 30 76.23 -5.73 21.19
CA CYS A 30 76.68 -4.84 22.28
C CYS A 30 76.81 -3.36 21.87
N ASP A 31 76.81 -2.49 22.89
CA ASP A 31 76.59 -1.02 22.90
C ASP A 31 77.91 -0.21 23.04
N SER A 32 77.90 1.11 22.76
CA SER A 32 78.77 2.13 23.40
C SER A 32 78.56 3.60 22.92
N THR A 33 77.62 4.30 23.55
CA THR A 33 77.71 5.67 24.13
C THR A 33 78.66 6.80 23.63
N SER A 34 78.15 8.05 23.73
CA SER A 34 78.82 9.36 24.01
C SER A 34 79.06 10.32 22.80
N SER A 35 78.91 11.66 22.86
CA SER A 35 78.45 12.57 23.94
C SER A 35 77.89 13.96 23.48
N LYS A 36 76.87 14.45 24.21
CA LYS A 36 76.58 15.84 24.70
C LYS A 36 76.60 17.11 23.78
N LYS A 37 75.40 17.74 23.76
CA LYS A 37 75.07 19.19 23.96
C LYS A 37 75.35 20.24 22.85
N ALA A 38 74.26 20.80 22.31
CA ALA A 38 73.97 22.25 22.36
C ALA A 38 72.44 22.53 22.25
N THR A 39 71.97 23.56 22.99
CA THR A 39 70.72 24.36 22.85
C THR A 39 69.48 23.74 22.16
N ARG A 40 68.37 23.42 22.84
CA ARG A 40 67.37 24.33 23.47
C ARG A 40 66.75 25.39 22.52
N GLU A 41 65.85 24.94 21.66
CA GLU A 41 64.49 25.48 21.42
C GLU A 41 63.72 24.46 20.53
N ASN A 42 62.39 24.60 20.39
CA ASN A 42 61.53 23.74 19.55
C ASN A 42 61.30 22.27 19.99
N VAL A 43 61.05 22.01 21.29
CA VAL A 43 60.40 20.76 21.75
C VAL A 43 59.08 21.08 22.44
N ASN A 44 58.03 21.35 21.65
CA ASN A 44 56.62 21.31 22.09
C ASN A 44 55.59 21.21 20.94
N LEU A 45 56.02 20.89 19.71
CA LEU A 45 55.15 20.82 18.51
C LEU A 45 55.21 19.47 17.75
N LEU A 46 55.94 18.47 18.29
CA LEU A 46 56.14 17.15 17.67
C LEU A 46 55.57 15.98 18.47
N SER A 47 54.93 16.24 19.62
CA SER A 47 54.23 15.24 20.45
C SER A 47 52.70 15.33 20.40
N LYS A 48 52.13 16.30 19.66
CA LYS A 48 50.69 16.37 19.37
C LYS A 48 50.33 15.88 17.96
N SER A 49 51.26 15.94 17.02
CA SER A 49 51.05 15.56 15.62
C SER A 49 51.11 14.04 15.36
N LEU A 50 51.75 13.24 16.23
CA LEU A 50 51.79 11.77 16.08
C LEU A 50 50.65 11.03 16.79
N SER A 51 49.90 11.71 17.67
CA SER A 51 48.73 11.15 18.35
C SER A 51 47.40 11.48 17.66
N MET A 52 47.36 12.51 16.80
CA MET A 52 46.19 12.80 15.96
C MET A 52 46.14 11.95 14.68
N SER A 53 47.29 11.52 14.13
CA SER A 53 47.32 10.66 12.94
C SER A 53 46.92 9.20 13.18
N LEU A 54 46.99 8.69 14.42
CA LEU A 54 46.43 7.38 14.77
C LEU A 54 44.95 7.43 15.18
N ALA A 55 44.43 8.61 15.59
CA ALA A 55 43.01 8.79 15.89
C ALA A 55 42.18 9.02 14.62
N ALA A 56 42.71 9.75 13.63
CA ALA A 56 42.06 9.96 12.35
C ALA A 56 41.93 8.66 11.53
N ALA A 57 42.87 7.72 11.66
CA ALA A 57 42.80 6.39 11.04
C ALA A 57 41.80 5.44 11.74
N ALA A 58 41.24 5.82 12.88
CA ALA A 58 40.24 5.03 13.63
C ALA A 58 38.81 5.61 13.53
N TYR A 59 38.64 6.78 12.91
CA TYR A 59 37.33 7.44 12.70
C TYR A 59 36.89 7.53 11.24
N VAL A 60 37.72 7.03 10.30
CA VAL A 60 37.29 6.70 8.92
C VAL A 60 37.25 5.17 8.75
N ALA A 61 36.73 4.49 9.76
CA ALA A 61 35.90 3.32 9.53
C ALA A 61 34.47 3.82 9.27
N VAL A 62 34.29 4.48 8.12
CA VAL A 62 32.97 4.40 7.47
C VAL A 62 32.69 2.92 7.35
N ALA A 63 31.54 2.47 7.81
CA ALA A 63 31.05 1.15 7.47
C ALA A 63 30.77 1.17 5.96
N VAL A 64 31.82 0.96 5.16
CA VAL A 64 31.68 0.31 3.87
C VAL A 64 31.11 -1.05 4.24
N GLN A 65 29.78 -1.12 4.27
CA GLN A 65 29.06 -2.38 4.13
C GLN A 65 29.79 -3.11 3.00
N PRO A 66 30.28 -4.34 3.21
CA PRO A 66 30.92 -5.06 2.12
C PRO A 66 29.89 -5.07 0.99
N VAL A 67 30.23 -4.44 -0.13
CA VAL A 67 29.44 -4.58 -1.36
C VAL A 67 29.39 -6.08 -1.57
N VAL A 68 28.19 -6.65 -1.39
CA VAL A 68 27.97 -8.07 -1.60
C VAL A 68 28.39 -8.31 -3.04
N ALA A 69 29.42 -9.14 -3.23
CA ALA A 69 29.96 -9.37 -4.56
C ALA A 69 28.80 -9.88 -5.43
N GLN A 70 28.48 -9.11 -6.47
CA GLN A 70 27.30 -9.35 -7.30
C GLN A 70 27.37 -10.79 -7.83
N SER A 71 26.49 -11.65 -7.32
CA SER A 71 26.53 -13.09 -7.59
C SER A 71 25.76 -13.38 -8.86
N ASN A 72 26.18 -14.36 -9.67
CA ASN A 72 25.36 -14.75 -10.81
C ASN A 72 24.03 -15.32 -10.31
N VAL A 73 22.95 -15.22 -11.10
CA VAL A 73 21.64 -15.72 -10.69
C VAL A 73 21.11 -16.68 -11.75
N VAL A 74 20.80 -17.91 -11.35
CA VAL A 74 20.23 -18.95 -12.21
C VAL A 74 18.90 -19.41 -11.65
N VAL A 75 17.81 -19.17 -12.37
CA VAL A 75 16.47 -19.65 -12.05
C VAL A 75 16.13 -20.81 -12.99
N ILE A 76 15.94 -22.00 -12.44
CA ILE A 76 15.64 -23.24 -13.16
C ILE A 76 14.17 -23.60 -12.93
N ILE A 77 13.41 -23.79 -14.02
CA ILE A 77 11.97 -24.03 -13.95
C ILE A 77 11.56 -25.31 -14.69
N SER A 78 10.77 -26.15 -14.02
CA SER A 78 10.04 -27.29 -14.60
C SER A 78 8.56 -26.94 -14.89
N ASP A 79 7.89 -27.81 -15.65
CA ASP A 79 6.57 -27.54 -16.25
C ASP A 79 5.65 -28.77 -16.10
N ASP A 80 4.59 -28.65 -15.29
CA ASP A 80 3.67 -29.75 -14.88
C ASP A 80 4.28 -30.91 -14.07
N ASP A 81 5.36 -30.67 -13.35
CA ASP A 81 5.97 -31.73 -12.53
C ASP A 81 5.12 -32.07 -11.28
N GLY A 82 5.23 -33.31 -10.78
CA GLY A 82 4.50 -33.74 -9.59
C GLY A 82 5.22 -33.34 -8.29
N TRP A 83 4.48 -32.90 -7.27
CA TRP A 83 5.08 -32.52 -5.97
C TRP A 83 5.84 -33.68 -5.31
N ALA A 84 5.38 -34.92 -5.49
CA ALA A 84 6.01 -36.13 -5.00
C ALA A 84 6.98 -36.76 -6.00
N ASP A 85 7.29 -36.12 -7.13
CA ASP A 85 8.10 -36.72 -8.20
C ASP A 85 9.61 -36.53 -8.06
N TYR A 86 10.08 -35.93 -6.96
CA TYR A 86 11.50 -35.67 -6.73
C TYR A 86 12.05 -36.44 -5.53
N GLY A 87 13.28 -36.93 -5.65
CA GLY A 87 13.99 -37.63 -4.58
C GLY A 87 14.10 -36.79 -3.30
N PHE A 88 14.53 -35.53 -3.42
CA PHE A 88 14.64 -34.61 -2.29
C PHE A 88 13.30 -34.35 -1.58
N MET A 89 12.17 -34.24 -2.30
CA MET A 89 10.85 -34.04 -1.69
C MET A 89 10.40 -35.26 -0.88
N ARG A 90 10.64 -36.47 -1.39
CA ARG A 90 10.37 -37.74 -0.68
C ARG A 90 11.17 -37.91 0.60
N ASN A 91 12.39 -37.35 0.62
CA ASN A 91 13.24 -37.32 1.81
C ASN A 91 12.80 -36.22 2.80
N ALA A 92 12.20 -35.14 2.30
CA ALA A 92 11.81 -33.96 3.08
C ALA A 92 10.44 -34.07 3.76
N ASP A 93 9.45 -34.72 3.13
CA ASP A 93 8.07 -34.79 3.65
C ASP A 93 7.44 -36.19 3.45
N PRO A 94 6.94 -36.84 4.51
CA PRO A 94 6.20 -38.11 4.39
C PRO A 94 4.96 -38.07 3.50
N ALA A 95 4.36 -36.90 3.24
CA ALA A 95 3.24 -36.76 2.32
C ALA A 95 3.63 -36.97 0.83
N ALA A 96 4.93 -36.99 0.52
CA ALA A 96 5.46 -37.23 -0.82
C ALA A 96 5.65 -38.74 -1.13
N ASP A 97 4.97 -39.65 -0.43
CA ASP A 97 4.99 -41.08 -0.74
C ASP A 97 4.40 -41.36 -2.15
N PRO A 98 5.15 -41.99 -3.08
CA PRO A 98 4.63 -42.39 -4.39
C PRO A 98 3.60 -43.53 -4.32
N GLY A 99 3.46 -44.18 -3.17
CA GLY A 99 2.82 -45.48 -3.04
C GLY A 99 3.37 -46.47 -4.08
N ASN A 100 2.50 -46.95 -4.97
CA ASN A 100 2.86 -47.91 -6.01
C ASN A 100 3.27 -47.27 -7.36
N ARG A 101 3.48 -45.94 -7.43
CA ARG A 101 3.73 -45.21 -8.69
C ARG A 101 5.20 -45.06 -9.09
N GLY A 102 6.12 -45.61 -8.27
CA GLY A 102 7.57 -45.63 -8.52
C GLY A 102 8.31 -44.36 -8.12
N ALA A 103 9.63 -44.47 -7.96
CA ALA A 103 10.51 -43.36 -7.60
C ALA A 103 11.31 -42.85 -8.78
N VAL A 104 10.98 -41.66 -9.27
CA VAL A 104 11.67 -41.06 -10.42
C VAL A 104 13.06 -40.59 -9.97
N PRO A 105 14.14 -40.97 -10.68
CA PRO A 105 15.49 -40.56 -10.32
C PRO A 105 15.74 -39.10 -10.70
N THR A 106 16.00 -38.26 -9.70
CA THR A 106 16.39 -36.85 -9.86
C THR A 106 17.76 -36.55 -9.22
N PRO A 107 18.84 -37.29 -9.55
CA PRO A 107 20.11 -37.23 -8.82
C PRO A 107 20.78 -35.85 -8.82
N ASN A 108 20.62 -35.03 -9.87
CA ASN A 108 21.25 -33.71 -9.92
C ASN A 108 20.49 -32.68 -9.08
N LEU A 109 19.15 -32.73 -9.09
CA LEU A 109 18.31 -31.93 -8.18
C LEU A 109 18.44 -32.38 -6.72
N ASP A 110 18.65 -33.68 -6.48
CA ASP A 110 18.94 -34.21 -5.15
C ASP A 110 20.29 -33.69 -4.64
N ILE A 111 21.32 -33.58 -5.50
CA ILE A 111 22.60 -32.92 -5.19
C ILE A 111 22.40 -31.42 -4.94
N LEU A 112 21.61 -30.72 -5.77
CA LEU A 112 21.32 -29.30 -5.56
C LEU A 112 20.65 -29.06 -4.20
N ALA A 113 19.74 -29.95 -3.78
CA ALA A 113 19.13 -29.90 -2.46
C ALA A 113 20.15 -30.14 -1.32
N THR A 114 21.17 -31.00 -1.49
CA THR A 114 22.24 -31.14 -0.47
C THR A 114 23.18 -29.95 -0.41
N MET A 115 23.21 -29.10 -1.44
CA MET A 115 23.98 -27.85 -1.50
C MET A 115 23.17 -26.60 -1.09
N GLY A 116 21.92 -26.77 -0.69
CA GLY A 116 21.03 -25.65 -0.38
C GLY A 116 19.93 -26.03 0.59
N VAL A 117 18.76 -25.39 0.44
CA VAL A 117 17.58 -25.60 1.26
C VAL A 117 16.40 -25.99 0.37
N ALA A 118 15.79 -27.13 0.65
CA ALA A 118 14.53 -27.55 0.03
C ALA A 118 13.32 -27.04 0.82
N PHE A 119 12.25 -26.64 0.14
CA PHE A 119 11.04 -26.10 0.78
C PHE A 119 9.88 -27.07 0.66
N THR A 120 9.24 -27.40 1.79
CA THR A 120 8.03 -28.23 1.78
C THR A 120 6.74 -27.42 1.58
N ASN A 121 6.75 -26.13 1.90
CA ASN A 121 5.59 -25.22 1.82
C ASN A 121 5.80 -24.09 0.79
N ALA A 122 6.33 -24.42 -0.39
CA ALA A 122 6.43 -23.50 -1.52
C ALA A 122 5.18 -23.54 -2.41
N TYR A 123 4.69 -22.37 -2.80
CA TYR A 123 3.45 -22.20 -3.58
C TYR A 123 3.67 -21.40 -4.86
N THR A 124 2.75 -21.54 -5.81
CA THR A 124 2.72 -20.76 -7.04
C THR A 124 1.30 -20.72 -7.65
N GLY A 125 1.13 -20.02 -8.77
CA GLY A 125 -0.10 -20.01 -9.54
C GLY A 125 -0.49 -21.40 -10.05
N SER A 126 -1.77 -21.74 -10.03
CA SER A 126 -2.23 -23.10 -10.38
C SER A 126 -2.10 -23.50 -11.87
N VAL A 127 -1.64 -22.59 -12.74
CA VAL A 127 -1.44 -22.84 -14.19
C VAL A 127 -0.24 -22.04 -14.73
N CYS A 128 0.43 -22.61 -15.73
CA CYS A 128 1.72 -22.19 -16.25
C CYS A 128 1.89 -20.68 -16.46
N SER A 129 1.00 -20.03 -17.21
CA SER A 129 1.24 -18.67 -17.73
C SER A 129 1.06 -17.58 -16.65
N PRO A 130 -0.02 -17.57 -15.84
CA PRO A 130 -0.11 -16.76 -14.62
C PRO A 130 1.01 -17.02 -13.62
N SER A 131 1.42 -18.29 -13.45
CA SER A 131 2.55 -18.63 -12.59
C SER A 131 3.86 -18.01 -13.08
N ARG A 132 4.13 -18.08 -14.39
CA ARG A 132 5.30 -17.44 -15.01
C ARG A 132 5.26 -15.94 -14.86
N ALA A 133 4.11 -15.30 -15.07
CA ALA A 133 3.95 -13.87 -14.79
C ALA A 133 4.33 -13.54 -13.33
N MET A 134 3.84 -14.31 -12.35
CA MET A 134 4.20 -14.16 -10.93
C MET A 134 5.69 -14.35 -10.63
N ILE A 135 6.31 -15.41 -11.18
CA ILE A 135 7.75 -15.68 -11.08
C ILE A 135 8.56 -14.50 -11.62
N THR A 136 8.11 -13.90 -12.72
CA THR A 136 8.85 -12.86 -13.42
C THR A 136 8.61 -11.46 -12.88
N THR A 137 7.49 -11.15 -12.23
CA THR A 137 7.21 -9.78 -11.73
C THR A 137 7.41 -9.62 -10.22
N GLY A 138 7.32 -10.71 -9.44
CA GLY A 138 7.35 -10.65 -7.97
C GLY A 138 6.03 -10.21 -7.34
N GLN A 139 4.97 -10.23 -8.14
CA GLN A 139 3.62 -9.79 -7.81
C GLN A 139 2.63 -10.91 -8.11
N TYR A 140 1.51 -10.96 -7.40
CA TYR A 140 0.42 -11.81 -7.86
C TYR A 140 -0.13 -11.30 -9.19
N GLY A 141 -0.30 -12.17 -10.19
CA GLY A 141 -0.68 -11.78 -11.55
C GLY A 141 -1.92 -10.88 -11.66
N MET A 142 -2.82 -10.93 -10.67
CA MET A 142 -4.04 -10.12 -10.64
C MET A 142 -3.88 -8.68 -10.17
N ARG A 143 -2.69 -8.30 -9.67
CA ARG A 143 -2.32 -6.89 -9.55
C ARG A 143 -2.46 -6.14 -10.88
N PHE A 144 -2.34 -6.86 -11.99
CA PHE A 144 -2.39 -6.37 -13.37
C PHE A 144 -3.23 -7.30 -14.29
N GLY A 145 -4.29 -7.92 -13.75
CA GLY A 145 -5.30 -8.63 -14.53
C GLY A 145 -4.87 -9.95 -15.20
N TYR A 146 -3.73 -10.52 -14.81
CA TYR A 146 -3.16 -11.74 -15.37
C TYR A 146 -3.70 -13.02 -14.69
N GLY A 147 -4.96 -13.33 -14.98
CA GLY A 147 -5.73 -14.38 -14.28
C GLY A 147 -5.78 -15.76 -14.94
N SER A 148 -5.37 -15.89 -16.21
CA SER A 148 -5.45 -17.15 -16.97
C SER A 148 -4.26 -17.35 -17.91
N ASN A 149 -4.18 -18.53 -18.53
CA ASN A 149 -3.28 -18.71 -19.67
C ASN A 149 -3.73 -17.86 -20.85
N ILE A 150 -2.76 -17.36 -21.62
CA ILE A 150 -2.99 -16.80 -22.96
C ILE A 150 -3.56 -17.89 -23.89
N LEU A 151 -4.43 -17.49 -24.82
CA LEU A 151 -5.30 -18.40 -25.57
C LEU A 151 -4.62 -19.02 -26.76
N ASP A 152 -3.95 -18.17 -27.51
CA ASP A 152 -3.24 -18.55 -28.71
C ASP A 152 -1.81 -18.91 -28.29
N GLY A 153 -1.31 -20.06 -28.75
CA GLY A 153 0.11 -20.46 -28.59
C GLY A 153 1.12 -19.54 -29.30
N ASN A 154 0.67 -18.34 -29.70
CA ASN A 154 1.42 -17.28 -30.37
C ASN A 154 0.95 -15.86 -29.94
N GLY A 155 0.09 -15.71 -28.92
CA GLY A 155 -0.43 -14.40 -28.44
C GLY A 155 -1.04 -13.51 -29.54
N ALA A 156 -1.55 -14.12 -30.61
CA ALA A 156 -1.64 -13.49 -31.93
C ALA A 156 -3.06 -13.03 -32.25
N ILE A 157 -3.43 -11.87 -31.69
CA ILE A 157 -4.57 -11.04 -32.10
C ILE A 157 -5.87 -11.87 -32.13
N ASN A 158 -6.52 -11.95 -30.97
CA ASN A 158 -7.96 -12.18 -30.99
C ASN A 158 -8.62 -11.07 -31.82
N THR A 159 -9.74 -11.40 -32.46
CA THR A 159 -10.52 -10.59 -33.40
C THR A 159 -11.04 -9.23 -32.87
N THR A 160 -10.63 -8.85 -31.66
CA THR A 160 -10.99 -7.64 -30.89
C THR A 160 -9.87 -6.58 -30.80
N ASN A 161 -8.71 -6.78 -31.46
CA ASN A 161 -7.53 -5.88 -31.48
C ASN A 161 -6.70 -5.73 -30.19
N THR A 162 -7.06 -6.34 -29.06
CA THR A 162 -6.22 -6.28 -27.83
C THR A 162 -5.11 -7.35 -27.85
N PRO A 163 -3.82 -6.99 -27.72
CA PRO A 163 -2.74 -7.97 -27.55
C PRO A 163 -2.90 -8.82 -26.29
N GLN A 164 -2.54 -10.10 -26.35
CA GLN A 164 -2.52 -10.98 -25.17
C GLN A 164 -1.09 -11.11 -24.61
N GLY A 165 -0.99 -11.31 -23.30
CA GLY A 165 0.26 -11.51 -22.58
C GLY A 165 0.45 -10.50 -21.46
N LEU A 166 1.70 -10.31 -21.03
CA LEU A 166 2.04 -9.44 -19.92
C LEU A 166 1.70 -7.99 -20.31
N PRO A 167 0.99 -7.25 -19.44
CA PRO A 167 0.74 -5.84 -19.67
C PRO A 167 2.03 -5.05 -19.48
N THR A 168 2.20 -3.98 -20.24
CA THR A 168 3.49 -3.29 -20.41
C THR A 168 3.99 -2.59 -19.15
N GLU A 169 3.09 -2.25 -18.23
CA GLU A 169 3.38 -1.69 -16.90
C GLU A 169 3.90 -2.73 -15.88
N ALA A 170 3.75 -4.03 -16.13
CA ALA A 170 4.24 -5.06 -15.20
C ALA A 170 5.74 -5.32 -15.42
N VAL A 171 6.58 -4.73 -14.55
CA VAL A 171 8.04 -4.77 -14.67
C VAL A 171 8.61 -6.14 -14.29
N THR A 172 9.33 -6.75 -15.23
CA THR A 172 9.90 -8.09 -15.11
C THR A 172 11.29 -8.12 -14.47
N ILE A 173 11.65 -9.29 -13.96
CA ILE A 173 12.94 -9.59 -13.33
C ILE A 173 14.12 -9.29 -14.26
N TRP A 174 14.03 -9.54 -15.56
CA TRP A 174 15.13 -9.21 -16.48
C TRP A 174 15.36 -7.70 -16.55
N GLU A 175 14.29 -6.90 -16.67
CA GLU A 175 14.39 -5.43 -16.70
C GLU A 175 15.00 -4.87 -15.41
N ARG A 176 14.60 -5.41 -14.24
CA ARG A 176 15.19 -5.05 -12.94
C ARG A 176 16.66 -5.46 -12.81
N MET A 177 17.01 -6.66 -13.27
CA MET A 177 18.38 -7.17 -13.24
C MET A 177 19.29 -6.35 -14.18
N GLN A 178 18.81 -5.93 -15.36
CA GLN A 178 19.50 -4.98 -16.23
C GLN A 178 19.75 -3.64 -15.52
N GLY A 179 18.77 -3.13 -14.76
CA GLY A 179 18.91 -1.90 -13.96
C GLY A 179 20.03 -1.95 -12.92
N VAL A 180 20.43 -3.15 -12.48
CA VAL A 180 21.55 -3.35 -11.54
C VAL A 180 22.81 -3.95 -12.20
N GLY A 181 22.89 -3.83 -13.54
CA GLY A 181 24.10 -4.09 -14.32
C GLY A 181 24.30 -5.53 -14.79
N TYR A 182 23.26 -6.37 -14.77
CA TYR A 182 23.35 -7.78 -15.20
C TYR A 182 23.13 -7.93 -16.71
N GLU A 183 23.89 -8.84 -17.32
CA GLU A 183 23.55 -9.39 -18.64
C GLU A 183 22.41 -10.42 -18.49
N THR A 184 21.42 -10.40 -19.38
CA THR A 184 20.14 -11.11 -19.16
C THR A 184 19.80 -12.16 -20.20
N ALA A 185 19.35 -13.33 -19.74
CA ALA A 185 19.00 -14.46 -20.58
C ALA A 185 17.71 -15.18 -20.17
N ALA A 186 17.01 -15.71 -21.16
CA ALA A 186 15.93 -16.67 -20.98
C ALA A 186 16.04 -17.82 -22.00
N VAL A 187 16.03 -19.05 -21.51
CA VAL A 187 16.09 -20.27 -22.31
C VAL A 187 14.83 -21.08 -22.05
N GLY A 188 14.16 -21.50 -23.12
CA GLY A 188 13.00 -22.39 -23.10
C GLY A 188 11.63 -21.70 -23.13
N LYS A 189 10.73 -22.07 -22.22
CA LYS A 189 9.30 -21.68 -22.27
C LYS A 189 9.06 -20.28 -21.72
N TRP A 190 8.64 -19.36 -22.57
CA TRP A 190 8.22 -18.00 -22.20
C TRP A 190 6.78 -18.00 -21.68
N HIS A 191 5.80 -18.24 -22.57
CA HIS A 191 4.37 -18.38 -22.26
C HIS A 191 3.71 -17.18 -21.56
N ILE A 192 4.34 -15.99 -21.61
CA ILE A 192 3.77 -14.75 -21.05
C ILE A 192 3.48 -13.67 -22.09
N GLY A 193 3.77 -13.88 -23.38
CA GLY A 193 3.47 -12.92 -24.43
C GLY A 193 4.15 -13.25 -25.76
N ALA A 194 3.79 -12.55 -26.83
CA ALA A 194 4.36 -12.72 -28.17
C ALA A 194 4.17 -11.49 -29.09
N HIS A 195 3.53 -10.43 -28.59
CA HIS A 195 3.31 -9.19 -29.29
C HIS A 195 4.63 -8.42 -29.40
N SER A 196 5.03 -8.01 -30.61
CA SER A 196 6.19 -7.13 -30.80
C SER A 196 5.87 -5.68 -30.47
N SER A 197 6.87 -4.95 -29.99
CA SER A 197 6.87 -3.49 -30.08
C SER A 197 6.61 -3.01 -31.52
N GLY A 198 5.83 -1.94 -31.66
CA GLY A 198 5.45 -1.40 -32.97
C GLY A 198 4.38 -0.32 -32.90
N GLY A 199 4.45 0.64 -33.81
CA GLY A 199 3.43 1.71 -33.94
C GLY A 199 3.40 2.75 -32.83
N GLY A 200 4.29 2.65 -31.83
CA GLY A 200 4.33 3.53 -30.65
C GLY A 200 4.14 2.80 -29.31
N SER A 201 3.72 1.53 -29.34
CA SER A 201 3.53 0.72 -28.12
C SER A 201 4.61 -0.33 -27.96
N LEU A 202 4.93 -0.67 -26.70
CA LEU A 202 5.83 -1.78 -26.36
C LEU A 202 5.20 -3.16 -26.65
N GLY A 203 6.07 -4.16 -26.75
CA GLY A 203 5.68 -5.57 -26.88
C GLY A 203 5.74 -6.32 -25.56
N ASN A 204 5.46 -7.62 -25.62
CA ASN A 204 5.59 -8.56 -24.50
C ASN A 204 6.32 -9.85 -24.92
N ARG A 205 7.21 -9.73 -25.91
CA ARG A 205 8.23 -10.71 -26.24
C ARG A 205 9.44 -10.60 -25.31
N PRO A 206 10.30 -11.62 -25.22
CA PRO A 206 11.55 -11.56 -24.46
C PRO A 206 12.36 -10.29 -24.74
N GLU A 207 12.58 -9.97 -26.01
CA GLU A 207 13.37 -8.79 -26.42
C GLU A 207 12.74 -7.44 -26.05
N ASP A 208 11.41 -7.41 -25.84
CA ASP A 208 10.66 -6.22 -25.40
C ASP A 208 10.51 -6.15 -23.86
N GLN A 209 11.08 -7.13 -23.13
CA GLN A 209 10.91 -7.36 -21.68
C GLN A 209 12.28 -7.63 -21.01
N GLY A 210 13.31 -6.89 -21.43
CA GLY A 210 14.64 -6.90 -20.83
C GLY A 210 15.50 -8.14 -21.08
N VAL A 211 15.12 -9.06 -21.97
CA VAL A 211 15.93 -10.25 -22.29
C VAL A 211 16.89 -9.98 -23.45
N GLU A 212 18.20 -9.99 -23.19
CA GLU A 212 19.23 -9.81 -24.23
C GLU A 212 19.52 -11.09 -25.03
N PHE A 213 19.44 -12.26 -24.37
CA PHE A 213 19.66 -13.56 -25.01
C PHE A 213 18.44 -14.48 -24.83
N PHE A 214 17.75 -14.80 -25.93
CA PHE A 214 16.61 -15.72 -25.94
C PHE A 214 16.84 -16.94 -26.85
N GLN A 215 16.61 -18.14 -26.30
CA GLN A 215 16.59 -19.41 -27.05
C GLN A 215 15.42 -20.26 -26.55
N GLY A 216 14.28 -20.26 -27.24
CA GLY A 216 13.05 -20.79 -26.65
C GLY A 216 11.82 -20.80 -27.53
N LEU A 217 10.65 -20.82 -26.88
CA LEU A 217 9.33 -20.70 -27.49
C LEU A 217 8.49 -19.63 -26.78
N TRP A 218 7.76 -18.84 -27.55
CA TRP A 218 6.81 -17.86 -26.98
C TRP A 218 5.53 -18.53 -26.43
N GLY A 219 5.11 -19.64 -27.04
CA GLY A 219 3.88 -20.37 -26.69
C GLY A 219 3.98 -21.28 -25.46
N GLY A 220 2.85 -21.91 -25.11
CA GLY A 220 2.70 -22.71 -23.88
C GLY A 220 3.18 -24.17 -23.93
N SER A 221 3.37 -24.75 -25.11
CA SER A 221 3.84 -26.13 -25.28
C SER A 221 4.32 -26.38 -26.71
N ARG A 222 5.00 -27.50 -26.93
CA ARG A 222 5.44 -27.97 -28.26
C ARG A 222 5.76 -29.47 -28.28
N ASP A 223 5.89 -30.06 -29.46
CA ASP A 223 6.56 -31.35 -29.62
C ASP A 223 8.03 -31.27 -29.16
N TYR A 224 8.52 -32.34 -28.54
CA TYR A 224 9.87 -32.41 -27.98
C TYR A 224 10.95 -32.73 -29.01
N PHE A 225 10.60 -33.38 -30.12
CA PHE A 225 11.55 -33.69 -31.19
C PHE A 225 11.50 -32.62 -32.27
N LEU A 226 12.59 -31.88 -32.44
CA LEU A 226 12.66 -30.72 -33.32
C LEU A 226 12.48 -31.11 -34.81
N GLY A 227 11.68 -30.33 -35.54
CA GLY A 227 11.36 -30.57 -36.94
C GLY A 227 12.50 -30.23 -37.92
N SER A 228 12.20 -30.22 -39.22
CA SER A 228 13.13 -29.78 -40.27
C SER A 228 13.20 -28.25 -40.36
N GLN A 229 14.41 -27.69 -40.42
CA GLN A 229 14.60 -26.24 -40.44
C GLN A 229 14.19 -25.59 -41.76
N THR A 230 13.68 -24.36 -41.67
CA THR A 230 13.46 -23.52 -42.85
C THR A 230 14.78 -22.90 -43.32
N GLY A 231 14.85 -22.48 -44.60
CA GLY A 231 16.10 -22.12 -45.28
C GLY A 231 16.89 -20.91 -44.75
N ASN A 232 16.47 -20.31 -43.63
CA ASN A 232 17.14 -19.18 -42.98
C ASN A 232 17.85 -19.57 -41.66
N GLY A 233 17.90 -20.87 -41.28
CA GLY A 233 18.57 -21.32 -40.06
C GLY A 233 17.79 -21.08 -38.76
N GLN A 234 16.54 -20.62 -38.86
CA GLN A 234 15.59 -20.52 -37.74
C GLN A 234 14.56 -21.66 -37.80
N LEU A 235 14.31 -22.29 -36.65
CA LEU A 235 13.23 -23.26 -36.47
C LEU A 235 11.88 -22.57 -36.29
N ARG A 236 11.22 -22.22 -37.39
CA ARG A 236 9.79 -21.84 -37.39
C ARG A 236 8.93 -23.08 -37.64
N GLU A 237 8.46 -23.70 -36.56
CA GLU A 237 7.54 -24.85 -36.65
C GLU A 237 6.08 -24.39 -36.63
N THR A 238 5.29 -24.91 -37.57
CA THR A 238 3.82 -24.77 -37.53
C THR A 238 3.26 -25.96 -36.78
N ILE A 239 2.82 -25.74 -35.54
CA ILE A 239 2.12 -26.77 -34.76
C ILE A 239 0.64 -26.72 -35.12
N SER A 240 0.22 -27.67 -35.93
CA SER A 240 -1.21 -27.92 -36.16
C SER A 240 -1.80 -28.66 -34.96
N ASP A 241 -2.16 -27.90 -33.93
CA ASP A 241 -2.92 -28.32 -32.73
C ASP A 241 -4.34 -28.87 -33.01
N GLY A 242 -4.76 -28.91 -34.27
CA GLY A 242 -6.11 -29.29 -34.71
C GLY A 242 -7.07 -28.10 -34.83
N VAL A 243 -6.67 -26.91 -34.39
CA VAL A 243 -7.42 -25.66 -34.46
C VAL A 243 -6.77 -24.72 -35.49
N GLY A 244 -6.81 -25.13 -36.75
CA GLY A 244 -6.65 -24.17 -37.86
C GLY A 244 -5.24 -23.64 -38.15
N GLY A 245 -4.18 -24.34 -37.79
CA GLY A 245 -2.83 -24.10 -38.35
C GLY A 245 -2.03 -22.98 -37.67
N VAL A 246 -1.85 -23.08 -36.36
CA VAL A 246 -1.09 -22.12 -35.56
C VAL A 246 0.43 -22.25 -35.81
N SER A 247 1.13 -21.12 -35.97
CA SER A 247 2.60 -21.10 -35.96
C SER A 247 3.11 -20.91 -34.54
N SER A 248 3.74 -21.93 -33.94
CA SER A 248 4.47 -21.73 -32.70
C SER A 248 5.79 -21.04 -33.05
N ASN A 249 5.89 -19.76 -32.72
CA ASN A 249 7.11 -19.00 -32.92
C ASN A 249 8.16 -19.44 -31.89
N THR A 250 8.84 -20.53 -32.25
CA THR A 250 10.09 -20.98 -31.65
C THR A 250 11.21 -20.10 -32.19
N VAL A 251 12.04 -19.57 -31.30
CA VAL A 251 13.28 -18.86 -31.62
C VAL A 251 14.42 -19.72 -31.10
N ILE A 252 14.88 -20.63 -31.95
CA ILE A 252 16.11 -21.41 -31.72
C ILE A 252 17.04 -21.12 -32.90
N GLU A 253 18.23 -20.60 -32.62
CA GLU A 253 19.24 -20.22 -33.61
C GLU A 253 20.35 -21.27 -33.71
N GLY A 254 20.52 -21.87 -34.89
CA GLY A 254 21.47 -22.96 -35.12
C GLY A 254 20.77 -24.28 -35.49
N ASN A 255 21.53 -25.29 -35.93
CA ASN A 255 20.96 -26.51 -36.54
C ASN A 255 20.71 -27.64 -35.53
N TYR A 256 19.50 -27.68 -34.97
CA TYR A 256 19.07 -28.69 -33.99
C TYR A 256 18.00 -29.66 -34.52
N SER A 257 17.85 -29.79 -35.84
CA SER A 257 16.83 -30.68 -36.43
C SER A 257 16.95 -32.13 -35.94
N GLY A 258 15.84 -32.72 -35.48
CA GLY A 258 15.77 -34.06 -34.92
C GLY A 258 16.27 -34.23 -33.48
N GLN A 259 16.77 -33.16 -32.85
CA GLN A 259 17.22 -33.22 -31.45
C GLN A 259 16.04 -33.14 -30.46
N TYR A 260 16.29 -33.52 -29.21
CA TYR A 260 15.31 -33.50 -28.13
C TYR A 260 15.38 -32.15 -27.40
N VAL A 261 14.27 -31.42 -27.32
CA VAL A 261 14.25 -30.01 -26.92
C VAL A 261 14.73 -29.76 -25.48
N THR A 262 14.50 -30.70 -24.56
CA THR A 262 15.03 -30.64 -23.19
C THR A 262 16.56 -30.67 -23.18
N ASP A 263 17.17 -31.48 -24.05
CA ASP A 263 18.63 -31.51 -24.20
C ASP A 263 19.15 -30.22 -24.84
N VAL A 264 18.44 -29.68 -25.83
CA VAL A 264 18.80 -28.39 -26.48
C VAL A 264 18.73 -27.22 -25.50
N PHE A 265 17.68 -27.11 -24.68
CA PHE A 265 17.59 -26.06 -23.66
C PHE A 265 18.67 -26.22 -22.58
N GLY A 266 19.00 -27.45 -22.17
CA GLY A 266 20.12 -27.70 -21.26
C GLY A 266 21.46 -27.29 -21.84
N ASP A 267 21.71 -27.63 -23.12
CA ASP A 267 22.94 -27.25 -23.82
C ASP A 267 23.03 -25.73 -24.00
N GLN A 268 21.95 -25.04 -24.39
CA GLN A 268 21.94 -23.56 -24.49
C GLN A 268 22.18 -22.87 -23.14
N SER A 269 21.57 -23.36 -22.05
CA SER A 269 21.80 -22.84 -20.70
C SER A 269 23.25 -23.04 -20.25
N ALA A 270 23.80 -24.24 -20.44
CA ALA A 270 25.18 -24.56 -20.10
C ALA A 270 26.20 -23.77 -20.96
N ASP A 271 25.94 -23.60 -22.25
CA ASP A 271 26.82 -22.83 -23.13
C ASP A 271 26.72 -21.32 -22.87
N TYR A 272 25.56 -20.78 -22.51
CA TYR A 272 25.45 -19.39 -22.04
C TYR A 272 26.34 -19.16 -20.81
N ILE A 273 26.24 -20.03 -19.79
CA ILE A 273 27.07 -19.96 -18.59
C ILE A 273 28.57 -19.95 -18.93
N LYS A 274 29.05 -20.91 -19.74
CA LYS A 274 30.47 -20.98 -20.14
C LYS A 274 30.95 -19.74 -20.90
N ASN A 275 30.08 -19.13 -21.71
CA ASN A 275 30.39 -17.92 -22.48
C ASN A 275 30.38 -16.64 -21.62
N LYS A 276 29.68 -16.64 -20.48
CA LYS A 276 29.62 -15.50 -19.54
C LYS A 276 30.56 -15.63 -18.34
N ALA A 277 30.96 -16.84 -17.98
CA ALA A 277 31.93 -17.11 -16.91
C ALA A 277 33.25 -16.36 -17.15
N GLY A 278 33.74 -15.68 -16.11
CA GLY A 278 34.92 -14.80 -16.20
C GLY A 278 34.68 -13.44 -16.89
N GLY A 279 33.42 -13.11 -17.22
CA GLY A 279 33.00 -11.78 -17.64
C GLY A 279 33.19 -10.72 -16.55
N ALA A 280 33.15 -9.44 -16.95
CA ALA A 280 33.25 -8.31 -16.02
C ALA A 280 31.90 -7.91 -15.39
N ALA A 281 30.79 -8.29 -16.03
CA ALA A 281 29.43 -8.14 -15.53
C ALA A 281 28.91 -9.52 -15.09
N PRO A 282 28.11 -9.61 -14.01
CA PRO A 282 27.41 -10.83 -13.63
C PRO A 282 26.25 -11.10 -14.60
N PHE A 283 25.76 -12.35 -14.62
CA PHE A 283 24.65 -12.74 -15.50
C PHE A 283 23.42 -13.25 -14.75
N PHE A 284 22.25 -13.04 -15.36
CA PHE A 284 20.98 -13.61 -14.94
C PHE A 284 20.45 -14.57 -16.02
N LEU A 285 20.27 -15.85 -15.67
CA LEU A 285 19.77 -16.88 -16.56
C LEU A 285 18.47 -17.50 -16.02
N TYR A 286 17.40 -17.33 -16.80
CA TYR A 286 16.13 -18.01 -16.61
C TYR A 286 16.07 -19.26 -17.51
N SER A 287 16.36 -20.44 -16.95
CA SER A 287 16.36 -21.73 -17.64
C SER A 287 15.05 -22.47 -17.42
N SER A 288 14.03 -22.16 -18.22
CA SER A 288 12.70 -22.77 -18.12
C SER A 288 12.50 -23.91 -19.10
N PHE A 289 12.62 -25.14 -18.64
CA PHE A 289 12.26 -26.32 -19.41
C PHE A 289 10.75 -26.37 -19.71
N THR A 290 10.38 -27.11 -20.75
CA THR A 290 8.99 -27.57 -20.99
C THR A 290 8.73 -28.93 -20.35
N ALA A 291 9.76 -29.61 -19.85
CA ALA A 291 9.63 -30.94 -19.27
C ALA A 291 9.04 -30.86 -17.85
N PRO A 292 8.19 -31.84 -17.45
CA PRO A 292 7.60 -32.95 -18.23
C PRO A 292 6.19 -32.68 -18.81
N HIS A 293 5.83 -31.45 -19.16
CA HIS A 293 4.53 -31.09 -19.78
C HIS A 293 4.25 -31.92 -21.04
N THR A 294 2.97 -32.15 -21.34
CA THR A 294 2.54 -32.83 -22.57
C THR A 294 3.05 -32.14 -23.86
N PRO A 295 3.27 -32.87 -24.98
CA PRO A 295 2.98 -34.28 -25.21
C PRO A 295 4.00 -35.25 -24.61
N MET A 296 3.56 -36.47 -24.28
CA MET A 296 4.41 -37.48 -23.63
C MET A 296 5.43 -38.09 -24.60
N GLN A 297 6.61 -37.46 -24.67
CA GLN A 297 7.68 -37.79 -25.60
C GLN A 297 9.03 -37.80 -24.87
N ALA A 298 9.74 -38.93 -24.91
CA ALA A 298 11.04 -39.12 -24.28
C ALA A 298 12.02 -39.81 -25.26
N THR A 299 13.33 -39.65 -25.04
CA THR A 299 14.35 -40.33 -25.85
C THR A 299 14.32 -41.84 -25.60
N ALA A 300 14.72 -42.63 -26.61
CA ALA A 300 14.81 -44.09 -26.47
C ALA A 300 15.83 -44.51 -25.40
N SER A 301 16.87 -43.71 -25.17
CA SER A 301 17.89 -43.91 -24.13
C SER A 301 17.34 -43.67 -22.72
N ASP A 302 16.62 -42.58 -22.49
CA ASP A 302 16.05 -42.29 -21.17
C ASP A 302 14.96 -43.32 -20.82
N LEU A 303 14.13 -43.69 -21.80
CA LEU A 303 13.15 -44.77 -21.64
C LEU A 303 13.80 -46.12 -21.28
N ALA A 304 14.93 -46.47 -21.91
CA ALA A 304 15.66 -47.70 -21.60
C ALA A 304 16.36 -47.66 -20.23
N TYR A 305 16.80 -46.47 -19.78
CA TYR A 305 17.32 -46.28 -18.44
C TYR A 305 16.22 -46.48 -17.38
N ILE A 306 15.06 -45.85 -17.56
CA ILE A 306 13.89 -46.02 -16.67
C ILE A 306 13.43 -47.49 -16.61
N ASP A 307 13.41 -48.20 -17.75
CA ASP A 307 13.12 -49.65 -17.78
C ASP A 307 14.16 -50.47 -16.98
N SER A 308 15.43 -50.07 -17.00
CA SER A 308 16.52 -50.80 -16.33
C SER A 308 16.47 -50.76 -14.81
N LEU A 309 15.73 -49.80 -14.24
CA LEU A 309 15.48 -49.70 -12.80
C LEU A 309 14.56 -50.83 -12.29
N GLY A 310 13.73 -51.40 -13.16
CA GLY A 310 12.81 -52.49 -12.82
C GLY A 310 11.61 -52.06 -11.94
N GLU A 311 11.38 -50.77 -11.80
CA GLU A 311 10.32 -50.17 -10.98
C GLU A 311 8.91 -50.51 -11.48
N PRO A 312 8.10 -51.29 -10.73
CA PRO A 312 6.79 -51.77 -11.22
C PRO A 312 5.76 -50.68 -11.52
N GLY A 313 5.91 -49.49 -10.92
CA GLY A 313 5.03 -48.34 -11.16
C GLY A 313 5.25 -47.65 -12.52
N PHE A 314 6.40 -47.85 -13.16
CA PHE A 314 6.75 -47.20 -14.42
C PHE A 314 6.12 -47.91 -15.62
N THR A 315 4.83 -47.63 -15.83
CA THR A 315 4.03 -48.15 -16.94
C THR A 315 3.32 -47.02 -17.68
N GLY A 316 2.93 -47.25 -18.95
CA GLY A 316 2.17 -46.27 -19.74
C GLY A 316 2.81 -44.87 -19.78
N ASN A 317 2.00 -43.83 -19.58
CA ASN A 317 2.49 -42.45 -19.54
C ASN A 317 3.39 -42.16 -18.34
N ARG A 318 3.23 -42.85 -17.20
CA ARG A 318 4.11 -42.71 -16.01
C ARG A 318 5.56 -43.09 -16.32
N ARG A 319 5.77 -44.10 -17.17
CA ARG A 319 7.10 -44.48 -17.68
C ARG A 319 7.71 -43.38 -18.54
N THR A 320 6.93 -42.78 -19.42
CA THR A 320 7.39 -41.69 -20.29
C THR A 320 7.68 -40.42 -19.49
N PHE A 321 6.81 -40.07 -18.55
CA PHE A 321 6.99 -38.99 -17.57
C PHE A 321 8.32 -39.14 -16.83
N ALA A 322 8.59 -40.31 -16.24
CA ALA A 322 9.82 -40.57 -15.52
C ALA A 322 11.08 -40.37 -16.39
N ALA A 323 11.00 -40.71 -17.68
CA ALA A 323 12.09 -40.48 -18.64
C ALA A 323 12.23 -39.01 -19.06
N MET A 324 11.14 -38.26 -19.16
CA MET A 324 11.15 -36.81 -19.44
C MET A 324 11.72 -36.02 -18.27
N GLN A 325 11.33 -36.36 -17.05
CA GLN A 325 11.83 -35.74 -15.83
C GLN A 325 13.30 -36.10 -15.57
N TYR A 326 13.70 -37.36 -15.79
CA TYR A 326 15.11 -37.75 -15.78
C TYR A 326 15.92 -37.01 -16.85
N ALA A 327 15.38 -36.82 -18.07
CA ALA A 327 16.04 -36.01 -19.08
C ALA A 327 16.20 -34.55 -18.65
N MET A 328 15.23 -33.96 -17.95
CA MET A 328 15.38 -32.64 -17.34
C MET A 328 16.49 -32.63 -16.29
N ASP A 329 16.49 -33.57 -15.35
CA ASP A 329 17.51 -33.68 -14.29
C ASP A 329 18.93 -33.83 -14.86
N ARG A 330 19.13 -34.64 -15.91
CA ARG A 330 20.40 -34.72 -16.65
C ARG A 330 20.86 -33.34 -17.18
N ASN A 331 19.92 -32.50 -17.61
CA ASN A 331 20.22 -31.17 -18.15
C ASN A 331 20.41 -30.11 -17.06
N VAL A 332 19.79 -30.28 -15.89
CA VAL A 332 20.19 -29.57 -14.66
C VAL A 332 21.63 -29.94 -14.30
N GLY A 333 22.01 -31.23 -14.41
CA GLY A 333 23.40 -31.67 -14.27
C GLY A 333 24.38 -30.90 -15.17
N LYS A 334 24.06 -30.73 -16.46
CA LYS A 334 24.89 -29.91 -17.38
C LYS A 334 25.03 -28.44 -16.94
N ILE A 335 23.98 -27.86 -16.35
CA ILE A 335 24.01 -26.48 -15.82
C ILE A 335 24.93 -26.40 -14.60
N LEU A 336 24.82 -27.35 -13.66
CA LEU A 336 25.69 -27.42 -12.48
C LEU A 336 27.15 -27.69 -12.85
N ASP A 337 27.40 -28.60 -13.80
CA ASP A 337 28.73 -28.86 -14.36
C ASP A 337 29.32 -27.60 -15.03
N ALA A 338 28.52 -26.83 -15.76
CA ALA A 338 28.96 -25.59 -16.40
C ALA A 338 29.25 -24.45 -15.42
N LEU A 339 28.59 -24.40 -14.26
CA LEU A 339 28.93 -23.49 -13.16
C LEU A 339 30.20 -23.94 -12.43
N LYS A 340 30.48 -25.25 -12.41
CA LYS A 340 31.61 -25.85 -11.70
C LYS A 340 32.93 -25.82 -12.49
N ASP A 341 32.88 -26.09 -13.79
CA ASP A 341 34.01 -26.16 -14.72
C ASP A 341 33.63 -25.43 -16.02
N PRO A 342 33.50 -24.09 -15.99
CA PRO A 342 33.12 -23.32 -17.17
C PRO A 342 34.17 -23.36 -18.29
N ALA A 343 35.47 -23.50 -17.96
CA ALA A 343 36.52 -23.69 -18.98
C ALA A 343 36.46 -25.06 -19.67
N GLY A 344 35.87 -26.07 -19.03
CA GLY A 344 35.77 -27.45 -19.52
C GLY A 344 37.11 -28.17 -19.54
N ASP A 345 38.06 -27.81 -18.66
CA ASP A 345 39.40 -28.40 -18.63
C ASP A 345 39.55 -29.59 -17.65
N GLY A 346 38.53 -29.82 -16.82
CA GLY A 346 38.15 -31.16 -16.33
C GLY A 346 37.80 -31.23 -14.84
N THR A 347 36.70 -31.89 -14.50
CA THR A 347 36.12 -32.02 -13.14
C THR A 347 36.89 -32.91 -12.14
N GLY A 348 38.21 -33.01 -12.26
CA GLY A 348 39.08 -33.78 -11.36
C GLY A 348 39.22 -33.15 -9.96
N PRO A 349 39.48 -33.93 -8.89
CA PRO A 349 39.63 -33.39 -7.54
C PRO A 349 40.75 -32.33 -7.46
N GLY A 350 40.35 -31.07 -7.24
CA GLY A 350 41.27 -29.93 -7.15
C GLY A 350 41.45 -29.12 -8.44
N ASN A 351 40.62 -29.33 -9.45
CA ASN A 351 40.59 -28.53 -10.69
C ASN A 351 39.34 -27.63 -10.80
N ASP A 352 38.70 -27.32 -9.67
CA ASP A 352 37.51 -26.45 -9.60
C ASP A 352 37.93 -24.97 -9.47
N SER A 353 39.00 -24.55 -10.16
CA SER A 353 39.71 -23.27 -9.89
C SER A 353 39.10 -22.03 -10.56
N ASP A 354 38.25 -22.26 -11.55
CA ASP A 354 37.41 -21.32 -12.28
C ASP A 354 35.92 -21.52 -11.97
N SER A 355 35.59 -22.39 -11.00
CA SER A 355 34.23 -22.62 -10.51
C SER A 355 33.60 -21.32 -10.03
N ILE A 356 32.42 -21.02 -10.56
CA ILE A 356 31.55 -19.91 -10.15
C ILE A 356 30.30 -20.43 -9.39
N LEU A 357 30.27 -21.71 -9.05
CA LEU A 357 29.12 -22.40 -8.44
C LEU A 357 28.76 -21.83 -7.06
N ASP A 358 29.74 -21.54 -6.21
CA ASP A 358 29.52 -20.94 -4.88
C ASP A 358 29.20 -19.43 -4.97
N ASP A 359 29.62 -18.77 -6.07
CA ASP A 359 29.35 -17.36 -6.40
C ASP A 359 28.09 -17.19 -7.29
N THR A 360 27.23 -18.22 -7.33
CA THR A 360 25.96 -18.22 -8.09
C THR A 360 24.79 -18.56 -7.17
N LEU A 361 23.77 -17.70 -7.12
CA LEU A 361 22.48 -17.99 -6.49
C LEU A 361 21.66 -18.86 -7.45
N ILE A 362 21.32 -20.07 -7.03
CA ILE A 362 20.55 -21.03 -7.82
C ILE A 362 19.19 -21.23 -7.17
N ILE A 363 18.12 -21.01 -7.94
CA ILE A 363 16.74 -21.23 -7.52
C ILE A 363 16.12 -22.26 -8.46
N PHE A 364 15.64 -23.38 -7.92
CA PHE A 364 14.82 -24.35 -8.65
C PHE A 364 13.36 -24.24 -8.18
N ILE A 365 12.40 -24.24 -9.11
CA ILE A 365 10.96 -24.28 -8.82
C ILE A 365 10.19 -24.96 -9.96
N ASN A 366 9.04 -25.57 -9.67
CA ASN A 366 8.09 -26.05 -10.68
C ASN A 366 6.97 -25.02 -10.91
N ASP A 367 6.52 -24.82 -12.16
CA ASP A 367 5.59 -23.73 -12.47
C ASP A 367 4.15 -23.94 -11.98
N ASN A 368 3.66 -25.18 -11.85
CA ASN A 368 2.39 -25.49 -11.20
C ASN A 368 2.36 -26.95 -10.76
N GLY A 369 1.47 -27.29 -9.82
CA GLY A 369 1.31 -28.69 -9.39
C GLY A 369 0.92 -29.63 -10.54
N GLY A 370 1.36 -30.90 -10.46
CA GLY A 370 1.36 -31.82 -11.60
C GLY A 370 -0.02 -32.19 -12.15
N ASP A 371 -0.10 -32.47 -13.45
CA ASP A 371 -1.31 -32.92 -14.16
C ASP A 371 -1.63 -34.42 -13.91
N CYS A 372 -2.13 -34.73 -12.70
CA CYS A 372 -2.11 -36.08 -12.09
C CYS A 372 -3.50 -36.77 -11.90
N CYS A 373 -3.64 -37.60 -10.85
CA CYS A 373 -4.89 -38.22 -10.34
C CYS A 373 -5.69 -39.11 -11.30
N ASP A 374 -5.03 -39.95 -12.11
CA ASP A 374 -5.64 -40.86 -13.11
C ASP A 374 -6.49 -40.16 -14.20
N VAL A 375 -6.52 -38.82 -14.22
CA VAL A 375 -7.30 -37.99 -15.17
C VAL A 375 -6.40 -37.10 -16.03
N GLY A 376 -5.25 -36.67 -15.52
CA GLY A 376 -4.30 -35.82 -16.23
C GLY A 376 -3.41 -36.59 -17.22
N PRO A 377 -3.23 -36.11 -18.46
CA PRO A 377 -2.46 -36.81 -19.49
C PRO A 377 -0.98 -37.03 -19.17
N ASN A 378 -0.34 -36.24 -18.30
CA ASN A 378 1.10 -36.39 -18.04
C ASN A 378 1.46 -37.48 -17.02
N SER A 379 0.52 -37.93 -16.17
CA SER A 379 0.76 -38.97 -15.15
C SER A 379 1.85 -38.64 -14.11
N SER A 380 2.04 -37.36 -13.81
CA SER A 380 2.72 -36.86 -12.60
C SER A 380 2.08 -37.38 -11.30
N ASP A 381 2.76 -37.17 -10.18
CA ASP A 381 2.37 -37.59 -8.83
C ASP A 381 2.54 -36.47 -7.79
N ASN A 382 1.44 -36.07 -7.17
CA ASN A 382 1.44 -35.09 -6.08
C ASN A 382 1.40 -35.76 -4.69
N GLY A 383 1.53 -37.09 -4.63
CA GLY A 383 1.51 -37.85 -3.38
C GLY A 383 0.16 -37.73 -2.68
N ASP A 384 0.18 -37.38 -1.41
CA ASP A 384 -1.02 -37.19 -0.59
C ASP A 384 -1.72 -35.82 -0.82
N LEU A 385 -1.15 -34.90 -1.61
CA LEU A 385 -1.79 -33.62 -1.91
C LEU A 385 -3.00 -33.80 -2.84
N ARG A 386 -4.09 -33.09 -2.57
CA ARG A 386 -5.34 -33.25 -3.33
C ARG A 386 -5.28 -32.58 -4.70
N ASN A 387 -5.72 -33.33 -5.73
CA ASN A 387 -5.79 -32.92 -7.14
C ASN A 387 -4.42 -32.51 -7.75
N GLY A 388 -4.47 -31.82 -8.89
CA GLY A 388 -3.34 -31.47 -9.73
C GLY A 388 -3.51 -30.14 -10.45
N LYS A 389 -2.79 -29.95 -11.56
CA LYS A 389 -2.79 -28.76 -12.42
C LYS A 389 -4.15 -28.07 -12.53
N GLY A 390 -4.15 -26.76 -12.32
CA GLY A 390 -5.33 -25.91 -12.31
C GLY A 390 -6.19 -26.02 -11.05
N SER A 391 -5.98 -26.97 -10.15
CA SER A 391 -6.79 -27.04 -8.93
C SER A 391 -6.42 -25.96 -7.92
N GLN A 392 -7.40 -25.60 -7.10
CA GLN A 392 -7.20 -24.72 -5.93
C GLN A 392 -6.94 -25.50 -4.63
N PHE A 393 -6.90 -26.83 -4.72
CA PHE A 393 -6.38 -27.73 -3.69
C PHE A 393 -4.85 -27.78 -3.74
N GLU A 394 -4.19 -28.27 -2.68
CA GLU A 394 -2.73 -28.23 -2.50
C GLU A 394 -1.97 -28.75 -3.73
N GLY A 395 -2.40 -29.88 -4.30
CA GLY A 395 -1.72 -30.51 -5.43
C GLY A 395 -1.77 -29.71 -6.74
N GLY A 396 -2.54 -28.62 -6.83
CA GLY A 396 -2.51 -27.73 -7.99
C GLY A 396 -1.54 -26.55 -7.88
N MET A 397 -1.06 -26.23 -6.67
CA MET A 397 -0.40 -24.95 -6.36
C MET A 397 0.85 -25.08 -5.50
N ARG A 398 0.95 -26.12 -4.69
CA ARG A 398 2.09 -26.40 -3.82
C ARG A 398 3.12 -27.18 -4.64
N VAL A 399 4.32 -26.64 -4.72
CA VAL A 399 5.35 -27.05 -5.67
C VAL A 399 6.68 -27.35 -4.98
N PRO A 400 7.52 -28.22 -5.55
CA PRO A 400 8.91 -28.36 -5.12
C PRO A 400 9.68 -27.08 -5.41
N MET A 401 10.56 -26.71 -4.48
CA MET A 401 11.45 -25.56 -4.61
C MET A 401 12.76 -25.81 -3.84
N ILE A 402 13.89 -25.35 -4.41
CA ILE A 402 15.21 -25.36 -3.77
C ILE A 402 15.83 -23.96 -3.96
N ILE A 403 16.51 -23.45 -2.92
CA ILE A 403 17.46 -22.32 -3.05
C ILE A 403 18.84 -22.78 -2.57
N ALA A 404 19.88 -22.56 -3.39
CA ALA A 404 21.24 -23.03 -3.15
C ALA A 404 22.30 -22.02 -3.65
N GLY A 405 23.55 -22.23 -3.24
CA GLY A 405 24.69 -21.41 -3.69
C GLY A 405 24.78 -20.06 -2.98
N ALA A 406 25.10 -19.00 -3.73
CA ALA A 406 25.43 -17.69 -3.18
C ALA A 406 24.33 -17.14 -2.25
N GLY A 407 24.75 -16.57 -1.12
CA GLY A 407 23.85 -16.05 -0.10
C GLY A 407 23.25 -17.10 0.84
N VAL A 408 23.35 -18.40 0.55
CA VAL A 408 22.95 -19.47 1.48
C VAL A 408 24.14 -19.84 2.38
N ASN A 409 23.94 -19.79 3.69
CA ASN A 409 24.97 -20.19 4.64
C ASN A 409 25.26 -21.70 4.57
N LEU A 410 26.53 -22.09 4.57
CA LEU A 410 26.98 -23.50 4.61
C LEU A 410 26.32 -24.35 5.71
N ALA A 411 25.90 -23.73 6.83
CA ALA A 411 25.20 -24.39 7.93
C ALA A 411 23.77 -24.85 7.57
N GLN A 412 23.19 -24.32 6.48
CA GLN A 412 21.85 -24.64 5.98
C GLN A 412 21.88 -25.69 4.85
N HIS A 413 23.05 -26.09 4.35
CA HIS A 413 23.16 -27.04 3.24
C HIS A 413 22.55 -28.40 3.60
N GLY A 414 21.63 -28.89 2.76
CA GLY A 414 20.90 -30.14 2.97
C GLY A 414 19.79 -30.04 4.02
N THR A 415 19.38 -28.83 4.43
CA THR A 415 18.24 -28.64 5.33
C THR A 415 16.91 -28.54 4.59
N VAL A 416 15.83 -28.72 5.33
CA VAL A 416 14.45 -28.60 4.85
C VAL A 416 13.77 -27.45 5.57
N SER A 417 13.27 -26.49 4.81
CA SER A 417 12.52 -25.33 5.33
C SER A 417 11.02 -25.58 5.24
N THR A 418 10.33 -25.34 6.35
CA THR A 418 8.86 -25.35 6.43
C THR A 418 8.27 -23.94 6.28
N ASN A 419 9.08 -22.92 5.94
CA ASN A 419 8.60 -21.56 5.71
C ASN A 419 7.52 -21.54 4.62
N LEU A 420 6.50 -20.72 4.84
CA LEU A 420 5.48 -20.44 3.83
C LEU A 420 6.08 -19.47 2.81
N VAL A 421 6.35 -19.95 1.60
CA VAL A 421 7.00 -19.19 0.51
C VAL A 421 6.22 -19.32 -0.79
N HIS A 422 6.41 -18.39 -1.72
CA HIS A 422 5.71 -18.39 -3.01
C HIS A 422 6.64 -17.97 -4.15
N SER A 423 6.32 -18.35 -5.38
CA SER A 423 7.08 -17.99 -6.59
C SER A 423 7.31 -16.48 -6.83
N ILE A 424 6.52 -15.61 -6.20
CA ILE A 424 6.69 -14.15 -6.20
C ILE A 424 7.95 -13.72 -5.43
N ASP A 425 8.44 -14.55 -4.52
CA ASP A 425 9.63 -14.31 -3.71
C ASP A 425 10.92 -14.36 -4.55
N ILE A 426 10.86 -14.92 -5.77
CA ILE A 426 12.02 -15.10 -6.65
C ILE A 426 12.62 -13.75 -7.05
N VAL A 427 11.81 -12.75 -7.39
CA VAL A 427 12.29 -11.42 -7.81
C VAL A 427 13.05 -10.68 -6.70
N PRO A 428 12.49 -10.44 -5.50
CA PRO A 428 13.23 -9.79 -4.41
C PRO A 428 14.40 -10.64 -3.89
N THR A 429 14.32 -11.98 -3.92
CA THR A 429 15.45 -12.85 -3.55
C THR A 429 16.59 -12.74 -4.58
N ALA A 430 16.27 -12.71 -5.88
CA ALA A 430 17.24 -12.55 -6.96
C ALA A 430 17.93 -11.17 -6.91
N LEU A 431 17.18 -10.08 -6.72
CA LEU A 431 17.74 -8.72 -6.63
C LEU A 431 18.67 -8.53 -5.42
N VAL A 432 18.38 -9.16 -4.28
CA VAL A 432 19.32 -9.14 -3.15
C VAL A 432 20.56 -10.00 -3.44
N GLY A 433 20.39 -11.15 -4.10
CA GLY A 433 21.51 -11.92 -4.68
C GLY A 433 22.34 -11.12 -5.71
N ALA A 434 21.70 -10.16 -6.38
CA ALA A 434 22.31 -9.30 -7.39
C ALA A 434 23.24 -8.20 -6.81
N GLY A 435 23.41 -8.17 -5.48
CA GLY A 435 24.13 -7.12 -4.76
C GLY A 435 23.28 -5.88 -4.44
N GLY A 436 21.99 -5.89 -4.80
CA GLY A 436 21.04 -4.81 -4.53
C GLY A 436 20.07 -4.57 -5.69
N GLY A 437 19.08 -3.72 -5.42
CA GLY A 437 18.03 -3.29 -6.34
C GLY A 437 16.92 -2.66 -5.52
N SER A 438 16.37 -1.53 -5.99
CA SER A 438 15.24 -0.86 -5.33
C SER A 438 13.96 -1.09 -6.13
N PHE A 439 12.84 -1.16 -5.41
CA PHE A 439 11.51 -1.06 -5.99
C PHE A 439 11.11 0.42 -5.94
N SER A 440 10.34 0.89 -6.93
CA SER A 440 9.94 2.31 -6.95
C SER A 440 9.10 2.66 -5.72
N PRO A 441 9.19 3.88 -5.17
CA PRO A 441 8.23 4.33 -4.17
C PRO A 441 6.78 4.13 -4.66
N GLY A 442 5.95 3.48 -3.86
CA GLY A 442 4.57 3.11 -4.22
C GLY A 442 4.42 1.82 -5.05
N GLU A 443 5.50 1.19 -5.52
CA GLU A 443 5.42 -0.08 -6.24
C GLU A 443 5.01 -1.23 -5.30
N ILE A 444 3.82 -1.82 -5.56
CA ILE A 444 3.32 -2.95 -4.78
C ILE A 444 4.08 -4.22 -5.20
N ILE A 445 4.98 -4.70 -4.36
CA ILE A 445 5.63 -6.01 -4.51
C ILE A 445 5.09 -6.97 -3.44
N ASP A 446 4.50 -8.08 -3.87
CA ASP A 446 3.92 -9.08 -2.97
C ASP A 446 4.98 -10.04 -2.40
N GLY A 447 6.07 -10.27 -3.14
CA GLY A 447 7.14 -11.19 -2.75
C GLY A 447 8.11 -10.65 -1.70
N LYS A 448 8.84 -11.56 -1.04
CA LYS A 448 9.86 -11.25 -0.04
C LYS A 448 11.21 -11.91 -0.35
N ASN A 449 12.29 -11.27 0.06
CA ASN A 449 13.63 -11.88 0.02
C ASN A 449 13.71 -13.05 1.02
N LEU A 450 14.00 -14.25 0.54
CA LEU A 450 14.04 -15.46 1.37
C LEU A 450 15.39 -15.71 2.06
N LEU A 451 16.49 -15.09 1.61
CA LEU A 451 17.83 -15.33 2.17
C LEU A 451 17.91 -15.09 3.70
N PRO A 452 17.29 -14.04 4.29
CA PRO A 452 17.34 -13.83 5.74
C PRO A 452 16.59 -14.90 6.54
N TYR A 453 15.48 -15.41 6.01
CA TYR A 453 14.68 -16.49 6.62
C TYR A 453 15.39 -17.86 6.49
N ILE A 454 16.02 -18.12 5.33
CA ILE A 454 16.87 -19.30 5.09
C ILE A 454 18.03 -19.32 6.10
N ASN A 455 18.70 -18.18 6.26
CA ASN A 455 19.89 -18.06 7.10
C ASN A 455 19.58 -17.96 8.60
N GLY A 456 18.31 -17.79 8.98
CA GLY A 456 17.87 -17.62 10.37
C GLY A 456 18.28 -16.28 10.98
N THR A 457 18.56 -15.27 10.15
CA THR A 457 18.78 -13.89 10.61
C THR A 457 17.45 -13.15 10.81
N GLU A 458 16.41 -13.54 10.07
CA GLU A 458 15.02 -13.19 10.35
C GLU A 458 14.28 -14.36 11.00
N SER A 459 13.35 -14.05 11.90
CA SER A 459 12.58 -15.05 12.66
C SER A 459 11.09 -14.99 12.33
N GLY A 460 10.45 -16.16 12.25
CA GLY A 460 9.03 -16.28 11.91
C GLY A 460 8.85 -17.02 10.58
N LEU A 461 7.69 -16.83 9.95
CA LEU A 461 7.47 -17.25 8.57
C LEU A 461 7.85 -16.09 7.63
N ALA A 462 8.34 -16.40 6.44
CA ALA A 462 8.46 -15.41 5.37
C ALA A 462 7.10 -14.75 5.10
N HIS A 463 6.04 -15.55 4.87
CA HIS A 463 4.67 -15.08 4.75
C HIS A 463 3.77 -15.58 5.88
N GLU A 464 3.00 -14.67 6.48
CA GLU A 464 1.96 -15.04 7.45
C GLU A 464 0.75 -15.66 6.75
N ASN A 465 0.41 -15.13 5.58
CA ASN A 465 -0.61 -15.63 4.68
C ASN A 465 -0.17 -15.53 3.21
N LEU A 466 -0.75 -16.37 2.35
CA LEU A 466 -0.60 -16.34 0.90
C LEU A 466 -1.97 -16.38 0.24
N PHE A 467 -2.13 -15.61 -0.84
CA PHE A 467 -3.31 -15.62 -1.69
C PHE A 467 -3.05 -16.41 -2.96
N ILE A 468 -4.04 -17.19 -3.40
CA ILE A 468 -3.92 -18.01 -4.59
C ILE A 468 -5.25 -17.93 -5.34
N PRO A 469 -5.37 -17.07 -6.36
CA PRO A 469 -6.61 -16.90 -7.09
C PRO A 469 -6.61 -17.68 -8.42
N ARG A 470 -7.80 -18.04 -8.92
CA ARG A 470 -7.99 -18.64 -10.24
C ARG A 470 -9.30 -18.20 -10.89
N PHE A 471 -9.16 -17.39 -11.92
CA PHE A 471 -10.24 -16.59 -12.49
C PHE A 471 -11.25 -17.44 -13.21
N ASN A 472 -10.81 -18.22 -14.20
CA ASN A 472 -11.69 -18.91 -15.15
C ASN A 472 -12.81 -19.79 -14.57
N ASN A 473 -12.77 -20.13 -13.28
CA ASN A 473 -13.78 -20.95 -12.60
C ASN A 473 -14.42 -20.28 -11.35
N GLN A 474 -14.26 -18.96 -11.15
CA GLN A 474 -14.61 -18.26 -9.90
C GLN A 474 -14.00 -18.98 -8.67
N GLN A 475 -12.70 -19.23 -8.66
CA GLN A 475 -12.05 -19.90 -7.52
C GLN A 475 -11.00 -19.00 -6.91
N SER A 476 -10.89 -19.04 -5.59
CA SER A 476 -9.84 -18.35 -4.86
C SER A 476 -9.57 -19.06 -3.54
N ALA A 477 -8.34 -18.94 -3.05
CA ALA A 477 -7.91 -19.48 -1.78
C ALA A 477 -7.01 -18.49 -1.04
N VAL A 478 -7.05 -18.55 0.28
CA VAL A 478 -6.07 -17.94 1.18
C VAL A 478 -5.55 -19.01 2.14
N ARG A 479 -4.24 -19.00 2.35
CA ARG A 479 -3.48 -19.93 3.19
C ARG A 479 -2.89 -19.12 4.33
N MET A 480 -3.18 -19.47 5.60
CA MET A 480 -2.64 -18.77 6.78
C MET A 480 -2.31 -19.78 7.87
N GLY A 481 -1.06 -19.82 8.34
CA GLY A 481 -0.61 -20.74 9.38
C GLY A 481 -0.95 -22.21 9.08
N GLN A 482 -1.87 -22.81 9.84
CA GLN A 482 -2.37 -24.18 9.62
C GLN A 482 -3.66 -24.25 8.78
N TRP A 483 -4.30 -23.12 8.52
CA TRP A 483 -5.60 -23.03 7.86
C TRP A 483 -5.48 -22.74 6.36
N LYS A 484 -6.41 -23.29 5.59
CA LYS A 484 -6.63 -22.93 4.19
C LYS A 484 -8.12 -22.74 3.96
N TYR A 485 -8.49 -21.55 3.55
CA TYR A 485 -9.86 -21.14 3.25
C TYR A 485 -9.96 -20.93 1.75
N MET A 486 -11.03 -21.40 1.14
CA MET A 486 -11.21 -21.30 -0.31
C MET A 486 -12.67 -21.24 -0.70
N TYR A 487 -12.94 -20.59 -1.83
CA TYR A 487 -14.23 -20.66 -2.51
C TYR A 487 -14.11 -21.48 -3.79
N GLN A 488 -15.10 -22.33 -4.03
CA GLN A 488 -15.27 -23.01 -5.31
C GLN A 488 -16.71 -22.86 -5.78
N ASN A 489 -16.89 -22.38 -7.02
CA ASN A 489 -18.20 -22.33 -7.66
C ASN A 489 -18.94 -23.69 -7.56
N GLY A 490 -20.24 -23.64 -7.27
CA GLY A 490 -21.09 -24.81 -7.02
C GLY A 490 -20.89 -25.52 -5.68
N THR A 491 -19.76 -25.33 -4.99
CA THR A 491 -19.50 -25.91 -3.65
C THR A 491 -19.60 -24.88 -2.53
N GLY A 492 -19.31 -23.60 -2.83
CA GLY A 492 -19.24 -22.52 -1.85
C GLY A 492 -17.90 -22.44 -1.14
N TYR A 493 -17.90 -21.81 0.04
CA TYR A 493 -16.74 -21.68 0.90
C TYR A 493 -16.37 -23.01 1.59
N GLN A 494 -15.08 -23.23 1.80
CA GLN A 494 -14.50 -24.43 2.40
C GLN A 494 -13.31 -24.02 3.28
N LEU A 495 -13.11 -24.72 4.40
CA LEU A 495 -12.01 -24.50 5.34
C LEU A 495 -11.35 -25.83 5.70
N TYR A 496 -10.03 -25.91 5.57
CA TYR A 496 -9.21 -27.08 5.87
C TYR A 496 -8.09 -26.77 6.87
N ASN A 497 -7.75 -27.76 7.69
CA ASN A 497 -6.64 -27.69 8.65
C ASN A 497 -5.49 -28.59 8.15
N LEU A 498 -4.57 -28.02 7.38
CA LEU A 498 -3.54 -28.78 6.66
C LEU A 498 -2.54 -29.48 7.59
N ALA A 499 -2.42 -29.05 8.85
CA ALA A 499 -1.59 -29.72 9.86
C ALA A 499 -2.12 -31.11 10.25
N THR A 500 -3.41 -31.39 9.97
CA THR A 500 -4.07 -32.68 10.28
C THR A 500 -4.78 -33.31 9.08
N ASP A 501 -4.99 -32.55 8.01
CA ASP A 501 -5.73 -32.92 6.81
C ASP A 501 -5.10 -32.29 5.56
N ILE A 502 -3.86 -32.70 5.26
CA ILE A 502 -3.14 -32.29 4.05
C ILE A 502 -3.81 -32.77 2.75
N LYS A 503 -4.72 -33.75 2.88
CA LYS A 503 -5.58 -34.27 1.80
C LYS A 503 -6.82 -33.42 1.54
N GLU A 504 -7.03 -32.34 2.30
CA GLU A 504 -8.18 -31.44 2.20
C GLU A 504 -9.52 -32.22 2.09
N SER A 505 -9.67 -33.26 2.91
CA SER A 505 -10.76 -34.22 2.83
C SER A 505 -11.90 -33.91 3.80
N ASN A 506 -11.66 -33.08 4.83
CA ASN A 506 -12.61 -32.73 5.88
C ASN A 506 -12.85 -31.21 5.92
N ASN A 507 -13.85 -30.73 5.17
CA ASN A 507 -14.24 -29.32 5.19
C ASN A 507 -14.92 -28.98 6.53
N VAL A 508 -14.31 -28.09 7.30
CA VAL A 508 -14.76 -27.67 8.64
C VAL A 508 -15.28 -26.22 8.70
N VAL A 509 -15.64 -25.62 7.55
CA VAL A 509 -16.12 -24.22 7.47
C VAL A 509 -17.38 -23.96 8.30
N ASN A 510 -18.29 -24.93 8.38
CA ASN A 510 -19.57 -24.79 9.10
C ASN A 510 -19.46 -25.13 10.60
N SER A 511 -18.25 -25.28 11.14
CA SER A 511 -18.03 -25.56 12.57
C SER A 511 -18.12 -24.28 13.38
N PRO A 512 -19.04 -24.15 14.37
CA PRO A 512 -19.11 -22.95 15.21
C PRO A 512 -17.82 -22.65 15.98
N ALA A 513 -17.01 -23.67 16.27
CA ALA A 513 -15.69 -23.51 16.91
C ALA A 513 -14.65 -22.83 15.99
N ASN A 514 -14.91 -22.79 14.68
CA ASN A 514 -14.03 -22.19 13.68
C ASN A 514 -14.57 -20.86 13.14
N ALA A 515 -15.68 -20.33 13.66
CA ALA A 515 -16.32 -19.12 13.11
C ALA A 515 -15.34 -17.94 13.01
N ALA A 516 -14.59 -17.65 14.09
CA ALA A 516 -13.62 -16.55 14.10
C ALA A 516 -12.52 -16.68 13.04
N VAL A 517 -12.02 -17.88 12.76
CA VAL A 517 -11.01 -18.09 11.69
C VAL A 517 -11.64 -18.11 10.30
N VAL A 518 -12.92 -18.48 10.16
CA VAL A 518 -13.65 -18.27 8.90
C VAL A 518 -13.81 -16.79 8.61
N ASP A 519 -14.20 -16.00 9.61
CA ASP A 519 -14.39 -14.54 9.48
C ASP A 519 -13.06 -13.83 9.14
N GLU A 520 -11.98 -14.16 9.86
CA GLU A 520 -10.62 -13.67 9.61
C GLU A 520 -10.13 -14.01 8.19
N MET A 521 -10.26 -15.28 7.78
CA MET A 521 -9.82 -15.72 6.44
C MET A 521 -10.71 -15.14 5.32
N HIS A 522 -11.99 -14.92 5.58
CA HIS A 522 -12.90 -14.26 4.64
C HIS A 522 -12.53 -12.78 4.48
N GLN A 523 -12.21 -12.09 5.57
CA GLN A 523 -11.69 -10.72 5.53
C GLN A 523 -10.35 -10.65 4.78
N LEU A 524 -9.41 -11.56 5.03
CA LEU A 524 -8.12 -11.61 4.33
C LEU A 524 -8.32 -11.78 2.82
N LEU A 525 -9.16 -12.74 2.41
CA LEU A 525 -9.48 -12.99 1.00
C LEU A 525 -10.07 -11.75 0.32
N ALA A 526 -10.96 -11.04 1.01
CA ALA A 526 -11.52 -9.78 0.52
C ALA A 526 -10.47 -8.66 0.39
N SER A 527 -9.55 -8.49 1.35
CA SER A 527 -8.48 -7.48 1.22
C SER A 527 -7.64 -7.68 -0.03
N TYR A 528 -7.43 -8.91 -0.44
CA TYR A 528 -6.69 -9.19 -1.67
C TYR A 528 -7.55 -8.94 -2.92
N HIS A 529 -8.83 -9.33 -2.89
CA HIS A 529 -9.74 -9.15 -4.03
C HIS A 529 -10.04 -7.68 -4.36
N VAL A 530 -10.13 -6.78 -3.37
CA VAL A 530 -10.32 -5.34 -3.61
C VAL A 530 -9.08 -4.66 -4.22
N GLN A 531 -7.92 -5.32 -4.23
CA GLN A 531 -6.70 -4.82 -4.86
C GLN A 531 -6.38 -5.52 -6.20
N MET A 532 -7.36 -6.20 -6.79
CA MET A 532 -7.23 -6.84 -8.10
C MET A 532 -7.68 -5.92 -9.22
N ASP A 533 -6.89 -5.91 -10.29
CA ASP A 533 -7.28 -5.44 -11.61
C ASP A 533 -8.15 -6.48 -12.33
N LYS A 534 -8.93 -6.01 -13.30
CA LYS A 534 -9.83 -6.82 -14.10
C LYS A 534 -9.07 -7.80 -15.00
N PRO A 535 -9.57 -9.03 -15.23
CA PRO A 535 -8.92 -9.97 -16.15
C PRO A 535 -8.76 -9.40 -17.56
N ARG A 536 -7.51 -9.22 -18.01
CA ARG A 536 -7.18 -8.60 -19.32
C ARG A 536 -7.21 -9.60 -20.48
N HIS A 537 -7.09 -10.89 -20.19
CA HIS A 537 -7.24 -11.99 -21.12
C HIS A 537 -7.92 -13.19 -20.45
N ASP A 538 -8.84 -13.84 -21.17
CA ASP A 538 -9.41 -15.13 -20.77
C ASP A 538 -9.96 -15.93 -21.98
N ASN A 539 -10.37 -17.18 -21.74
CA ASN A 539 -10.80 -18.11 -22.78
C ASN A 539 -12.20 -17.80 -23.37
N GLN A 540 -12.80 -16.66 -23.05
CA GLN A 540 -14.17 -16.27 -23.39
C GLN A 540 -14.21 -14.79 -23.81
N ALA A 541 -13.38 -14.44 -24.79
CA ALA A 541 -13.24 -13.08 -25.32
C ALA A 541 -14.52 -12.48 -25.98
N ASP A 542 -15.61 -13.23 -26.03
CA ASP A 542 -16.96 -12.78 -26.38
C ASP A 542 -17.81 -12.37 -25.15
N GLU A 543 -17.36 -12.64 -23.92
CA GLU A 543 -18.06 -12.38 -22.66
C GLU A 543 -17.39 -11.33 -21.75
N THR A 544 -16.09 -11.03 -21.89
CA THR A 544 -15.41 -10.01 -21.07
C THR A 544 -15.48 -8.60 -21.64
N ASN A 545 -16.14 -7.70 -20.92
CA ASN A 545 -16.05 -6.26 -21.17
C ASN A 545 -14.70 -5.72 -20.64
N GLN A 546 -13.88 -5.05 -21.45
CA GLN A 546 -12.61 -4.45 -20.99
C GLN A 546 -12.79 -3.09 -20.29
N PHE A 547 -13.99 -2.52 -20.29
CA PHE A 547 -14.29 -1.23 -19.65
C PHE A 547 -14.77 -1.41 -18.21
N ASP A 548 -14.39 -0.46 -17.35
CA ASP A 548 -14.83 -0.41 -15.95
C ASP A 548 -16.13 0.38 -15.78
N HIS A 549 -16.51 1.25 -16.72
CA HIS A 549 -17.76 1.99 -16.65
C HIS A 549 -18.91 1.29 -17.39
N PHE A 550 -19.91 0.85 -16.64
CA PHE A 550 -21.12 0.18 -17.13
C PHE A 550 -22.33 1.11 -17.07
N ARG A 551 -22.90 1.46 -18.22
CA ARG A 551 -24.13 2.26 -18.30
C ARG A 551 -25.31 1.39 -18.67
N PHE A 552 -26.32 1.31 -17.80
CA PHE A 552 -27.52 0.52 -18.02
C PHE A 552 -28.35 1.09 -19.18
N ARG A 553 -28.93 0.21 -20.02
CA ARG A 553 -29.67 0.59 -21.23
C ARG A 553 -31.16 0.66 -20.97
N GLU A 554 -31.59 1.76 -20.35
CA GLU A 554 -32.97 1.92 -19.91
C GLU A 554 -34.01 1.79 -21.03
N GLY A 555 -33.65 2.12 -22.29
CA GLY A 555 -34.56 2.07 -23.44
C GLY A 555 -35.06 0.69 -23.87
N ASN A 556 -34.38 -0.40 -23.51
CA ASN A 556 -34.67 -1.75 -24.02
C ASN A 556 -35.44 -2.65 -23.06
N PHE A 557 -35.43 -2.34 -21.76
CA PHE A 557 -35.92 -3.23 -20.71
C PHE A 557 -36.85 -2.50 -19.73
N ALA A 558 -37.83 -3.22 -19.21
CA ALA A 558 -38.62 -2.83 -18.02
C ALA A 558 -38.16 -3.63 -16.78
N THR A 559 -37.66 -4.84 -16.98
CA THR A 559 -37.02 -5.68 -15.97
C THR A 559 -35.80 -6.34 -16.60
N ALA A 560 -34.66 -6.31 -15.92
CA ALA A 560 -33.42 -6.97 -16.33
C ALA A 560 -32.68 -7.53 -15.11
N THR A 561 -31.73 -8.43 -15.35
CA THR A 561 -30.68 -8.80 -14.41
C THR A 561 -29.35 -8.14 -14.83
N PHE A 562 -28.32 -8.15 -13.97
CA PHE A 562 -26.98 -7.70 -14.38
C PHE A 562 -26.47 -8.60 -15.53
N SER A 563 -26.69 -9.91 -15.43
CA SER A 563 -26.41 -10.92 -16.46
C SER A 563 -27.28 -10.87 -17.73
N THR A 564 -28.23 -9.92 -17.85
CA THR A 564 -29.12 -9.88 -19.01
C THR A 564 -28.36 -9.47 -20.26
N ALA A 565 -28.44 -10.30 -21.30
CA ALA A 565 -27.73 -10.10 -22.55
C ALA A 565 -28.03 -8.72 -23.17
N ASN A 566 -26.97 -7.96 -23.44
CA ASN A 566 -27.04 -6.59 -24.00
C ASN A 566 -27.75 -5.56 -23.09
N ALA A 567 -27.82 -5.78 -21.77
CA ALA A 567 -28.37 -4.80 -20.81
C ALA A 567 -27.50 -3.55 -20.63
N TRP A 568 -26.22 -3.61 -20.97
CA TRP A 568 -25.24 -2.56 -20.70
C TRP A 568 -24.64 -1.97 -21.98
N THR A 569 -24.20 -0.71 -21.89
CA THR A 569 -23.30 -0.03 -22.83
C THR A 569 -22.01 0.34 -22.09
N ASN A 570 -20.90 0.46 -22.82
CA ASN A 570 -19.70 1.11 -22.29
C ASN A 570 -20.08 2.56 -21.89
N GLY A 571 -19.78 2.95 -20.66
CA GLY A 571 -20.05 4.28 -20.13
C GLY A 571 -19.12 5.36 -20.69
N ASP A 572 -17.83 5.06 -20.82
CA ASP A 572 -16.75 5.92 -21.31
C ASP A 572 -16.99 6.39 -22.75
N THR A 573 -17.35 5.46 -23.64
CA THR A 573 -17.60 5.75 -25.07
C THR A 573 -19.07 5.90 -25.42
N GLY A 574 -19.99 5.48 -24.55
CA GLY A 574 -21.42 5.38 -24.85
C GLY A 574 -21.78 4.40 -25.97
N SER A 575 -20.83 3.55 -26.40
CA SER A 575 -20.97 2.68 -27.57
C SER A 575 -21.03 1.19 -27.20
N GLY A 576 -21.32 0.35 -28.19
CA GLY A 576 -21.40 -1.11 -28.02
C GLY A 576 -22.62 -1.61 -27.23
N THR A 577 -22.65 -2.92 -27.01
CA THR A 577 -23.68 -3.62 -26.21
C THR A 577 -23.03 -4.77 -25.47
N PHE A 578 -23.23 -4.84 -24.16
CA PHE A 578 -22.51 -5.74 -23.26
C PHE A 578 -23.46 -6.46 -22.30
N THR A 579 -22.97 -7.56 -21.76
CA THR A 579 -23.57 -8.35 -20.68
C THR A 579 -22.63 -8.22 -19.50
N ALA A 580 -23.11 -7.91 -18.29
CA ALA A 580 -22.24 -7.95 -17.12
C ALA A 580 -22.13 -9.39 -16.63
N SER A 581 -20.96 -9.74 -16.11
CA SER A 581 -20.61 -11.06 -15.61
C SER A 581 -19.95 -10.93 -14.23
N TRP A 582 -19.79 -12.03 -13.53
CA TRP A 582 -19.00 -12.08 -12.29
C TRP A 582 -17.53 -11.63 -12.48
N ARG A 583 -17.04 -11.56 -13.74
CA ARG A 583 -15.71 -11.03 -14.11
C ARG A 583 -15.67 -9.50 -14.20
N ASP A 584 -16.78 -8.83 -13.91
CA ASP A 584 -16.89 -7.36 -14.00
C ASP A 584 -17.01 -6.68 -12.62
N GLY A 585 -17.20 -7.45 -11.55
CA GLY A 585 -17.24 -6.93 -10.18
C GLY A 585 -15.84 -6.78 -9.59
N TYR A 586 -15.17 -5.66 -9.86
CA TYR A 586 -13.85 -5.29 -9.36
C TYR A 586 -13.83 -3.88 -8.75
N ALA A 587 -12.71 -3.49 -8.15
CA ALA A 587 -12.52 -2.19 -7.52
C ALA A 587 -12.90 -1.02 -8.44
N ASN A 588 -12.36 -0.95 -9.66
CA ASN A 588 -12.61 0.17 -10.58
C ASN A 588 -14.04 0.27 -11.12
N ASN A 589 -14.88 -0.76 -10.96
CA ASN A 589 -16.16 -0.85 -11.67
C ASN A 589 -17.13 0.29 -11.25
N GLU A 590 -17.64 1.03 -12.25
CA GLU A 590 -18.63 2.10 -12.08
C GLU A 590 -19.97 1.72 -12.73
N LEU A 591 -21.06 1.75 -11.96
CA LEU A 591 -22.41 1.42 -12.43
C LEU A 591 -23.26 2.69 -12.62
N THR A 592 -23.76 2.93 -13.83
CA THR A 592 -24.57 4.11 -14.16
C THR A 592 -26.02 3.76 -14.49
N PHE A 593 -26.94 4.32 -13.71
CA PHE A 593 -28.39 4.27 -13.88
C PHE A 593 -28.94 5.68 -14.14
N ARG A 594 -29.93 5.79 -15.03
CA ARG A 594 -30.42 7.10 -15.51
C ARG A 594 -31.93 7.26 -15.40
N THR A 595 -32.40 8.50 -15.28
CA THR A 595 -33.84 8.77 -15.39
C THR A 595 -34.37 8.39 -16.78
N LYS A 596 -35.60 7.86 -16.83
CA LYS A 596 -36.23 7.38 -18.07
C LYS A 596 -37.58 8.08 -18.28
N ALA A 597 -37.78 8.69 -19.45
CA ALA A 597 -39.02 9.39 -19.77
C ALA A 597 -40.25 8.47 -19.92
N THR A 598 -40.06 7.17 -20.20
CA THR A 598 -41.11 6.21 -20.58
C THR A 598 -41.07 4.90 -19.79
N GLY A 599 -42.01 4.74 -18.86
CA GLY A 599 -42.14 3.53 -18.04
C GLY A 599 -41.08 3.46 -16.93
N ASP A 600 -41.40 2.67 -15.91
CA ASP A 600 -40.49 2.37 -14.80
C ASP A 600 -39.54 1.24 -15.23
N TYR A 601 -38.44 1.05 -14.51
CA TYR A 601 -37.56 -0.10 -14.74
C TYR A 601 -37.01 -0.71 -13.44
N SER A 602 -36.67 -1.99 -13.48
CA SER A 602 -35.94 -2.65 -12.39
C SER A 602 -34.79 -3.50 -12.91
N VAL A 603 -33.69 -3.50 -12.16
CA VAL A 603 -32.47 -4.25 -12.46
C VAL A 603 -32.08 -5.07 -11.24
N THR A 604 -31.96 -6.39 -11.41
CA THR A 604 -31.56 -7.31 -10.34
C THR A 604 -30.08 -7.65 -10.46
N ASN A 605 -29.28 -7.32 -9.45
CA ASN A 605 -27.95 -7.90 -9.27
C ASN A 605 -28.11 -9.39 -8.96
N ASP A 606 -27.76 -10.23 -9.93
CA ASP A 606 -27.75 -11.69 -9.83
C ASP A 606 -26.33 -12.28 -9.81
N LEU A 607 -25.33 -11.41 -9.60
CA LEU A 607 -23.91 -11.72 -9.67
C LEU A 607 -23.24 -11.56 -8.31
N ASN A 608 -22.18 -12.34 -8.13
CA ASN A 608 -21.15 -12.16 -7.10
C ASN A 608 -19.82 -11.89 -7.83
N SER A 609 -18.83 -11.33 -7.15
CA SER A 609 -17.48 -11.20 -7.69
C SER A 609 -16.69 -12.52 -7.54
N VAL A 610 -15.42 -12.53 -7.94
CA VAL A 610 -14.54 -13.70 -7.82
C VAL A 610 -14.46 -14.17 -6.36
N GLY A 611 -14.48 -15.48 -6.17
CA GLY A 611 -14.46 -16.07 -4.84
C GLY A 611 -15.78 -15.99 -4.08
N GLY A 612 -16.88 -15.57 -4.71
CA GLY A 612 -18.20 -15.53 -4.08
C GLY A 612 -18.38 -14.42 -3.05
N LEU A 613 -17.54 -13.37 -3.11
CA LEU A 613 -17.75 -12.12 -2.40
C LEU A 613 -18.88 -11.32 -3.08
N GLY A 614 -19.39 -10.28 -2.39
CA GLY A 614 -20.33 -9.33 -2.99
C GLY A 614 -19.80 -8.77 -4.33
N TYR A 615 -20.70 -8.42 -5.25
CA TYR A 615 -20.29 -7.86 -6.53
C TYR A 615 -19.68 -6.46 -6.29
N MET A 616 -18.40 -6.29 -6.63
CA MET A 616 -17.64 -5.09 -6.27
C MET A 616 -17.86 -3.93 -7.26
N ALA A 617 -17.82 -2.70 -6.75
CA ALA A 617 -17.83 -1.46 -7.50
C ALA A 617 -17.15 -0.34 -6.70
N ASN A 618 -16.61 0.67 -7.37
CA ASN A 618 -16.24 1.93 -6.73
C ASN A 618 -17.43 2.90 -6.76
N LYS A 619 -18.15 3.02 -7.89
CA LYS A 619 -19.21 4.03 -8.04
C LYS A 619 -20.58 3.51 -8.45
N ILE A 620 -21.62 4.15 -7.93
CA ILE A 620 -23.00 4.03 -8.41
C ILE A 620 -23.51 5.43 -8.78
N ASN A 621 -23.65 5.69 -10.08
CA ASN A 621 -24.12 6.96 -10.62
C ASN A 621 -25.65 6.93 -10.86
N LEU A 622 -26.42 7.71 -10.09
CA LEU A 622 -27.88 7.87 -10.24
C LEU A 622 -28.18 9.24 -10.87
N THR A 623 -28.17 9.32 -12.20
CA THR A 623 -28.08 10.61 -12.92
C THR A 623 -29.21 10.86 -13.94
N THR A 624 -29.22 12.04 -14.57
CA THR A 624 -30.25 12.47 -15.53
C THR A 624 -30.11 11.75 -16.88
N GLY A 625 -31.21 11.22 -17.40
CA GLY A 625 -31.28 10.68 -18.76
C GLY A 625 -31.40 11.77 -19.84
N SER A 626 -31.22 11.38 -21.10
CA SER A 626 -31.21 12.33 -22.24
C SER A 626 -32.58 12.92 -22.62
N ALA A 627 -33.66 12.49 -21.96
CA ALA A 627 -35.02 12.93 -22.23
C ALA A 627 -35.75 13.32 -20.94
N ALA A 628 -36.34 14.52 -20.94
CA ALA A 628 -37.08 15.05 -19.80
C ALA A 628 -38.32 14.20 -19.45
N LEU A 629 -38.68 14.19 -18.17
CA LEU A 629 -39.77 13.38 -17.65
C LEU A 629 -41.14 13.95 -18.03
N THR A 630 -42.07 13.06 -18.36
CA THR A 630 -43.47 13.43 -18.69
C THR A 630 -44.44 13.15 -17.54
N THR A 631 -44.10 12.18 -16.68
CA THR A 631 -44.84 11.77 -15.48
C THR A 631 -43.85 11.39 -14.38
N ASN A 632 -44.34 11.17 -13.15
CA ASN A 632 -43.53 10.55 -12.11
C ASN A 632 -43.18 9.10 -12.51
N ARG A 633 -42.03 8.61 -12.03
CA ARG A 633 -41.39 7.34 -12.44
C ARG A 633 -40.51 6.75 -11.34
N THR A 634 -40.16 5.48 -11.50
CA THR A 634 -39.28 4.74 -10.57
C THR A 634 -38.23 3.90 -11.30
N ALA A 635 -37.02 3.83 -10.73
CA ALA A 635 -36.04 2.79 -10.96
C ALA A 635 -35.80 2.00 -9.68
N THR A 636 -35.72 0.67 -9.76
CA THR A 636 -35.38 -0.19 -8.62
C THR A 636 -34.21 -1.11 -8.95
N ILE A 637 -33.10 -0.94 -8.25
CA ILE A 637 -31.94 -1.84 -8.24
C ILE A 637 -32.14 -2.79 -7.05
N ASN A 638 -32.13 -4.11 -7.25
CA ASN A 638 -32.37 -5.10 -6.17
C ASN A 638 -31.49 -6.35 -6.36
N GLY A 639 -31.62 -7.36 -5.50
CA GLY A 639 -30.92 -8.65 -5.65
C GLY A 639 -29.82 -8.87 -4.61
N GLN A 640 -28.67 -9.39 -5.04
CA GLN A 640 -27.51 -9.62 -4.17
C GLN A 640 -26.88 -8.29 -3.72
N PRO A 641 -26.27 -8.24 -2.52
CA PRO A 641 -25.55 -7.06 -2.04
C PRO A 641 -24.46 -6.59 -3.01
N LEU A 642 -24.20 -5.29 -3.02
CA LEU A 642 -23.03 -4.69 -3.66
C LEU A 642 -21.97 -4.39 -2.59
N MET A 643 -20.70 -4.65 -2.92
CA MET A 643 -19.57 -4.27 -2.08
C MET A 643 -18.91 -3.03 -2.69
N LEU A 644 -18.80 -1.96 -1.91
CA LEU A 644 -18.20 -0.70 -2.31
C LEU A 644 -16.81 -0.52 -1.70
N THR A 645 -15.83 -0.19 -2.53
CA THR A 645 -14.40 -0.12 -2.17
C THR A 645 -13.71 1.00 -2.97
N ASN A 646 -12.52 1.42 -2.52
CA ASN A 646 -11.66 2.32 -3.26
C ASN A 646 -11.35 1.74 -4.65
N ASN A 647 -11.19 2.59 -5.67
CA ASN A 647 -10.62 2.15 -6.93
C ASN A 647 -9.10 1.91 -6.79
N LEU A 648 -8.47 1.31 -7.80
CA LEU A 648 -7.04 0.98 -7.76
C LEU A 648 -6.12 2.23 -7.73
N ASN A 649 -6.66 3.41 -8.05
CA ASN A 649 -5.97 4.69 -7.94
C ASN A 649 -6.20 5.38 -6.58
N GLY A 650 -6.81 4.68 -5.61
CA GLY A 650 -7.03 5.16 -4.24
C GLY A 650 -8.27 6.04 -4.03
N ALA A 651 -9.07 6.33 -5.07
CA ALA A 651 -10.26 7.17 -4.92
C ALA A 651 -11.39 6.41 -4.18
N GLY A 652 -11.97 7.06 -3.16
CA GLY A 652 -13.01 6.49 -2.30
C GLY A 652 -14.29 6.04 -3.02
N PRO A 653 -15.04 5.06 -2.48
CA PRO A 653 -16.30 4.62 -3.06
C PRO A 653 -17.40 5.70 -2.97
N GLU A 654 -18.27 5.72 -3.98
CA GLU A 654 -19.17 6.84 -4.23
C GLU A 654 -20.56 6.41 -4.71
N ILE A 655 -21.64 6.98 -4.15
CA ILE A 655 -22.98 6.94 -4.75
C ILE A 655 -23.38 8.38 -5.09
N ASN A 656 -23.46 8.67 -6.39
CA ASN A 656 -23.84 9.98 -6.92
C ASN A 656 -25.37 10.10 -7.06
N LEU A 657 -25.91 11.18 -6.53
CA LEU A 657 -27.32 11.49 -6.36
C LEU A 657 -27.73 12.70 -7.22
N ASP A 658 -27.23 12.77 -8.47
CA ASP A 658 -27.26 13.97 -9.31
C ASP A 658 -28.40 14.06 -10.34
N ALA A 659 -29.34 13.11 -10.30
CA ALA A 659 -30.51 13.18 -11.16
C ALA A 659 -31.35 14.45 -10.90
N THR A 660 -31.68 15.13 -11.99
CA THR A 660 -32.46 16.38 -12.03
C THR A 660 -33.54 16.31 -13.11
N ASP A 661 -34.68 16.98 -12.91
CA ASP A 661 -35.68 17.19 -13.95
C ASP A 661 -36.19 18.64 -13.98
N ALA A 662 -36.15 19.25 -15.18
CA ALA A 662 -36.54 20.64 -15.39
C ALA A 662 -38.06 20.87 -15.49
N GLN A 663 -38.88 19.81 -15.51
CA GLN A 663 -40.35 19.88 -15.58
C GLN A 663 -41.03 19.65 -14.24
N ALA A 664 -40.25 19.61 -13.14
CA ALA A 664 -40.71 19.32 -11.79
C ALA A 664 -41.52 18.00 -11.70
N LYS A 665 -41.08 16.96 -12.43
CA LYS A 665 -41.54 15.58 -12.22
C LYS A 665 -40.62 14.87 -11.22
N THR A 666 -41.16 13.82 -10.61
CA THR A 666 -40.46 13.03 -9.61
C THR A 666 -40.07 11.67 -10.18
N PHE A 667 -38.78 11.46 -10.40
CA PHE A 667 -38.16 10.15 -10.52
C PHE A 667 -37.73 9.66 -9.13
N THR A 668 -37.88 8.38 -8.85
CA THR A 668 -37.39 7.76 -7.61
C THR A 668 -36.41 6.65 -7.95
N PHE A 669 -35.18 6.74 -7.46
CA PHE A 669 -34.21 5.65 -7.49
C PHE A 669 -34.26 4.90 -6.16
N ASN A 670 -34.50 3.59 -6.20
CA ASN A 670 -34.47 2.70 -5.05
C ASN A 670 -33.30 1.71 -5.19
N ILE A 671 -32.46 1.62 -4.17
CA ILE A 671 -31.50 0.54 -3.95
C ILE A 671 -32.12 -0.40 -2.92
N ASP A 672 -32.83 -1.42 -3.40
CA ASP A 672 -33.57 -2.45 -2.65
C ASP A 672 -32.70 -3.71 -2.43
N HIS A 673 -31.42 -3.52 -2.10
CA HIS A 673 -30.49 -4.55 -1.63
C HIS A 673 -29.48 -3.92 -0.66
N ASP A 674 -28.80 -4.73 0.14
CA ASP A 674 -27.79 -4.23 1.09
C ASP A 674 -26.57 -3.64 0.36
N VAL A 675 -25.92 -2.67 0.99
CA VAL A 675 -24.66 -2.07 0.54
C VAL A 675 -23.60 -2.40 1.59
N GLU A 676 -22.63 -3.21 1.22
CA GLU A 676 -21.46 -3.52 2.02
C GLU A 676 -20.38 -2.49 1.72
N ILE A 677 -19.84 -1.82 2.73
CA ILE A 677 -18.75 -0.86 2.57
C ILE A 677 -17.45 -1.47 3.07
N TYR A 678 -16.50 -1.69 2.17
CA TYR A 678 -15.15 -2.14 2.49
C TYR A 678 -14.25 -0.95 2.86
N ASP A 679 -14.45 0.20 2.21
CA ASP A 679 -13.83 1.50 2.51
C ASP A 679 -14.89 2.55 2.86
N ASP A 680 -14.47 3.79 3.16
CA ASP A 680 -15.37 4.86 3.60
C ASP A 680 -16.23 5.40 2.45
N LEU A 681 -17.55 5.43 2.63
CA LEU A 681 -18.52 5.65 1.56
C LEU A 681 -18.96 7.11 1.44
N LYS A 682 -18.73 7.70 0.26
CA LYS A 682 -19.27 9.01 -0.09
C LYS A 682 -20.65 8.90 -0.75
N LEU A 683 -21.65 9.54 -0.16
CA LEU A 683 -22.99 9.71 -0.72
C LEU A 683 -23.11 11.19 -1.11
N GLN A 684 -22.98 11.55 -2.39
CA GLN A 684 -22.92 12.97 -2.79
C GLN A 684 -23.89 13.31 -3.91
N GLY A 685 -24.24 14.59 -4.03
CA GLY A 685 -24.91 15.12 -5.21
C GLY A 685 -25.88 16.27 -4.92
N ASP A 686 -26.25 16.97 -5.99
CA ASP A 686 -27.17 18.13 -6.01
C ASP A 686 -28.43 17.89 -6.85
N GLY A 687 -28.77 16.61 -7.06
CA GLY A 687 -29.99 16.19 -7.73
C GLY A 687 -31.27 16.55 -6.96
N ASN A 688 -32.31 16.89 -7.71
CA ASN A 688 -33.64 17.28 -7.17
C ASN A 688 -34.70 16.17 -7.29
N GLN A 689 -34.27 14.94 -7.58
CA GLN A 689 -35.11 13.75 -7.66
C GLN A 689 -35.07 12.97 -6.33
N ASN A 690 -35.89 11.92 -6.20
CA ASN A 690 -35.93 11.13 -4.98
C ASN A 690 -34.87 10.01 -5.03
N PHE A 691 -34.07 9.87 -3.97
CA PHE A 691 -33.12 8.77 -3.80
C PHE A 691 -33.41 7.98 -2.51
N ALA A 692 -33.37 6.66 -2.59
CA ALA A 692 -33.60 5.78 -1.46
C ALA A 692 -32.66 4.55 -1.48
N ILE A 693 -32.03 4.26 -0.35
CA ILE A 693 -31.33 3.00 -0.07
C ILE A 693 -32.22 2.25 0.93
N ASN A 694 -33.02 1.31 0.43
CA ASN A 694 -33.99 0.55 1.23
C ASN A 694 -33.41 -0.75 1.79
N GLY A 695 -32.32 -1.26 1.21
CA GLY A 695 -31.45 -2.20 1.92
C GLY A 695 -30.61 -1.51 2.99
N LYS A 696 -29.83 -2.30 3.73
CA LYS A 696 -29.02 -1.83 4.85
C LYS A 696 -27.61 -1.46 4.37
N ILE A 697 -27.10 -0.31 4.80
CA ILE A 697 -25.66 -0.02 4.69
C ILE A 697 -24.96 -0.71 5.87
N ARG A 698 -23.99 -1.58 5.59
CA ARG A 698 -23.20 -2.28 6.61
C ARG A 698 -21.72 -2.23 6.31
N GLU A 699 -20.90 -2.11 7.33
CA GLU A 699 -19.45 -2.22 7.18
C GLU A 699 -19.02 -3.69 6.95
N PHE A 700 -18.11 -3.91 6.00
CA PHE A 700 -17.48 -5.22 5.79
C PHE A 700 -16.28 -5.42 6.75
N ARG A 701 -15.66 -4.32 7.17
CA ARG A 701 -14.62 -4.25 8.23
C ARG A 701 -14.98 -3.16 9.24
N PRO A 702 -14.66 -3.30 10.54
CA PRO A 702 -14.93 -2.27 11.52
C PRO A 702 -14.30 -0.90 11.19
N GLY A 703 -14.94 0.16 11.70
CA GLY A 703 -14.44 1.53 11.65
C GLY A 703 -14.60 2.21 10.29
N ARG A 704 -15.62 1.83 9.49
CA ARG A 704 -15.93 2.54 8.24
C ARG A 704 -16.85 3.74 8.47
N ASN A 705 -16.58 4.82 7.75
CA ASN A 705 -17.40 6.03 7.76
C ASN A 705 -18.31 6.11 6.52
N VAL A 706 -19.33 6.96 6.61
CA VAL A 706 -20.24 7.33 5.53
C VAL A 706 -20.43 8.85 5.55
N SER A 707 -20.17 9.54 4.45
CA SER A 707 -20.37 10.99 4.35
C SER A 707 -21.50 11.32 3.37
N LYS A 708 -22.54 12.05 3.81
CA LYS A 708 -23.61 12.57 2.97
C LYS A 708 -23.36 14.04 2.63
N ILE A 709 -22.95 14.30 1.40
CA ILE A 709 -22.54 15.60 0.88
C ILE A 709 -23.54 16.10 -0.18
N GLY A 710 -23.55 17.40 -0.46
CA GLY A 710 -24.44 18.02 -1.45
C GLY A 710 -25.90 18.12 -1.02
N THR A 711 -26.73 18.79 -1.82
CA THR A 711 -28.09 19.20 -1.47
C THR A 711 -29.16 18.12 -1.66
N SER A 712 -28.87 16.98 -2.28
CA SER A 712 -29.86 15.92 -2.54
C SER A 712 -30.52 15.36 -1.27
N ASP A 713 -31.83 15.10 -1.35
CA ASP A 713 -32.63 14.37 -0.36
C ASP A 713 -32.42 12.85 -0.52
N LEU A 714 -32.05 12.16 0.57
CA LEU A 714 -31.81 10.72 0.62
C LEU A 714 -32.69 10.04 1.69
N THR A 715 -33.26 8.89 1.35
CA THR A 715 -33.95 8.00 2.31
C THR A 715 -33.10 6.78 2.62
N LEU A 716 -32.86 6.49 3.89
CA LEU A 716 -32.17 5.30 4.39
C LEU A 716 -33.21 4.35 5.02
N GLY A 717 -33.84 3.53 4.17
CA GLY A 717 -34.94 2.64 4.54
C GLY A 717 -34.51 1.43 5.36
N GLY A 718 -33.39 0.79 5.00
CA GLY A 718 -32.87 -0.39 5.72
C GLY A 718 -31.96 -0.05 6.91
N GLY A 719 -31.54 1.21 7.01
CA GLY A 719 -30.68 1.71 8.09
C GLY A 719 -29.19 1.59 7.80
N VAL A 720 -28.38 1.89 8.83
CA VAL A 720 -26.92 1.93 8.78
C VAL A 720 -26.37 1.21 10.01
N ASP A 721 -25.42 0.31 9.80
CA ASP A 721 -24.76 -0.46 10.86
C ASP A 721 -23.25 -0.48 10.62
N ILE A 722 -22.60 0.52 11.20
CA ILE A 722 -21.17 0.78 11.13
C ILE A 722 -20.66 1.03 12.55
N SER A 723 -19.36 0.89 12.77
CA SER A 723 -18.70 1.30 14.01
C SER A 723 -17.94 2.61 13.88
N GLY A 724 -17.78 3.14 12.66
CA GLY A 724 -17.39 4.52 12.39
C GLY A 724 -18.57 5.50 12.46
N SER A 725 -18.51 6.56 11.65
CA SER A 725 -19.44 7.68 11.68
C SER A 725 -20.28 7.84 10.40
N LEU A 726 -21.50 8.33 10.54
CA LEU A 726 -22.29 8.93 9.46
C LEU A 726 -22.23 10.46 9.63
N ASP A 727 -21.58 11.17 8.72
CA ASP A 727 -21.58 12.64 8.69
C ASP A 727 -22.55 13.16 7.62
N VAL A 728 -23.44 14.08 7.98
CA VAL A 728 -24.41 14.70 7.06
C VAL A 728 -24.05 16.17 6.88
N GLN A 729 -23.37 16.46 5.77
CA GLN A 729 -22.84 17.78 5.42
C GLN A 729 -23.82 18.61 4.58
N GLY A 730 -24.86 18.00 4.01
CA GLY A 730 -25.85 18.72 3.23
C GLY A 730 -27.09 17.91 2.83
N GLY A 731 -28.14 18.64 2.44
CA GLY A 731 -29.42 18.07 2.03
C GLY A 731 -30.19 17.44 3.18
N LYS A 732 -31.08 16.48 2.87
CA LYS A 732 -31.87 15.76 3.87
C LYS A 732 -31.51 14.27 3.90
N VAL A 733 -31.43 13.69 5.09
CA VAL A 733 -31.38 12.23 5.31
C VAL A 733 -32.61 11.82 6.09
N ALA A 734 -33.34 10.82 5.60
CA ALA A 734 -34.57 10.32 6.24
C ALA A 734 -34.48 8.82 6.54
N PHE A 735 -34.49 8.44 7.82
CA PHE A 735 -34.65 7.06 8.27
C PHE A 735 -36.13 6.72 8.41
N THR A 736 -36.58 5.62 7.79
CA THR A 736 -38.03 5.27 7.71
C THR A 736 -38.41 3.93 8.33
N ASN A 737 -37.52 2.92 8.32
CA ASN A 737 -37.74 1.62 8.98
C ASN A 737 -36.44 0.98 9.53
N GLY A 738 -35.28 1.62 9.33
CA GLY A 738 -33.97 1.06 9.64
C GLY A 738 -33.48 1.35 11.06
N GLN A 739 -32.57 0.50 11.55
CA GLN A 739 -31.79 0.78 12.75
C GLN A 739 -30.54 1.59 12.39
N PHE A 740 -30.07 2.42 13.33
CA PHE A 740 -28.79 3.11 13.23
C PHE A 740 -27.85 2.61 14.33
N ARG A 741 -26.66 2.16 13.94
CA ARG A 741 -25.52 1.86 14.80
C ARG A 741 -24.29 2.53 14.17
N GLY A 742 -23.55 3.26 14.99
CA GLY A 742 -22.43 4.13 14.60
C GLY A 742 -22.49 5.47 15.34
N ASN A 743 -21.58 6.39 15.00
CA ASN A 743 -21.61 7.79 15.45
C ASN A 743 -22.35 8.65 14.42
N LEU A 744 -23.11 9.66 14.84
CA LEU A 744 -23.91 10.49 13.92
C LEU A 744 -23.54 11.98 14.03
N MET A 745 -23.11 12.57 12.93
CA MET A 745 -22.75 13.98 12.78
C MET A 745 -23.67 14.64 11.74
N SER A 746 -23.96 15.92 11.94
CA SER A 746 -24.89 16.69 11.10
C SER A 746 -24.49 18.16 11.14
N GLN A 747 -24.04 18.67 9.99
CA GLN A 747 -23.52 20.03 9.84
C GLN A 747 -24.64 21.07 9.61
N PRO A 748 -24.41 22.37 9.87
CA PRO A 748 -25.42 23.41 9.70
C PRO A 748 -26.00 23.45 8.27
N GLY A 749 -27.32 23.39 8.16
CA GLY A 749 -28.03 23.38 6.87
C GLY A 749 -28.40 21.98 6.35
N SER A 750 -27.87 20.91 6.96
CA SER A 750 -28.41 19.56 6.78
C SER A 750 -29.70 19.33 7.57
N SER A 751 -30.49 18.34 7.17
CA SER A 751 -31.73 17.95 7.85
C SER A 751 -31.80 16.44 8.06
N LEU A 752 -31.95 16.01 9.32
CA LEU A 752 -32.11 14.61 9.68
C LEU A 752 -33.55 14.32 10.12
N ILE A 753 -34.24 13.44 9.39
CA ILE A 753 -35.56 12.93 9.76
C ILE A 753 -35.42 11.49 10.27
N ILE A 754 -35.99 11.21 11.43
CA ILE A 754 -36.08 9.88 12.02
C ILE A 754 -37.56 9.58 12.26
N GLY A 755 -38.11 8.62 11.53
CA GLY A 755 -39.50 8.17 11.71
C GLY A 755 -39.60 6.65 11.59
N GLY A 756 -40.37 6.01 12.47
CA GLY A 756 -40.60 4.56 12.44
C GLY A 756 -40.55 3.91 13.82
N VAL A 757 -41.04 2.66 13.90
CA VAL A 757 -40.94 1.84 15.11
C VAL A 757 -39.58 1.12 15.12
N GLY A 758 -38.60 1.66 15.85
CA GLY A 758 -37.36 0.93 16.14
C GLY A 758 -36.03 1.68 16.04
N PHE A 759 -36.00 3.01 16.14
CA PHE A 759 -34.73 3.72 16.36
C PHE A 759 -34.20 3.41 17.77
N ASN A 760 -33.44 2.33 17.88
CA ASN A 760 -32.69 1.95 19.06
C ASN A 760 -31.23 2.32 18.82
N GLU A 761 -30.71 3.26 19.60
CA GLU A 761 -29.28 3.47 19.74
C GLU A 761 -28.68 2.24 20.45
N ILE A 762 -28.06 1.34 19.69
CA ILE A 762 -27.38 0.15 20.23
C ILE A 762 -25.94 0.54 20.58
N SER A 763 -25.78 1.30 21.65
CA SER A 763 -24.49 1.53 22.29
C SER A 763 -24.08 0.27 23.07
N THR A 764 -23.01 -0.39 22.63
CA THR A 764 -22.42 -1.57 23.29
C THR A 764 -20.95 -1.33 23.65
N GLY A 765 -20.62 -0.11 24.08
CA GLY A 765 -19.30 0.26 24.59
C GLY A 765 -19.42 1.21 25.79
N PRO A 766 -18.36 1.39 26.59
CA PRO A 766 -18.34 2.43 27.62
C PRO A 766 -18.45 3.81 26.94
N PRO A 767 -19.18 4.78 27.53
CA PRO A 767 -19.45 6.07 26.89
C PRO A 767 -18.19 6.95 26.87
N SER A 768 -17.37 6.81 25.83
CA SER A 768 -16.28 7.73 25.53
C SER A 768 -16.79 8.96 24.77
N SER A 769 -16.89 10.07 25.50
CA SER A 769 -16.86 11.46 25.03
C SER A 769 -17.90 11.97 24.01
N ALA A 770 -18.61 13.03 24.45
CA ALA A 770 -19.34 14.04 23.67
C ALA A 770 -20.64 13.61 22.94
N PRO A 771 -21.84 13.95 23.48
CA PRO A 771 -23.06 13.94 22.69
C PRO A 771 -23.06 15.08 21.67
N ILE A 772 -23.56 14.75 20.47
CA ILE A 772 -23.97 15.60 19.34
C ILE A 772 -24.07 17.11 19.67
N VAL A 773 -23.12 17.90 19.16
CA VAL A 773 -23.23 19.37 19.09
C VAL A 773 -23.92 19.73 17.77
N THR A 774 -25.21 20.04 17.84
CA THR A 774 -25.97 20.56 16.69
C THR A 774 -26.55 21.93 16.99
N THR A 775 -26.26 22.91 16.15
CA THR A 775 -26.96 24.20 16.12
C THR A 775 -28.25 24.17 15.29
N GLY A 776 -28.71 22.98 14.83
CA GLY A 776 -29.85 22.87 13.92
C GLY A 776 -30.50 21.48 13.74
N LEU A 777 -30.34 20.54 14.68
CA LEU A 777 -30.94 19.20 14.53
C LEU A 777 -32.47 19.27 14.64
N ASN A 778 -33.16 18.98 13.53
CA ASN A 778 -34.60 19.09 13.44
C ASN A 778 -35.25 17.69 13.33
N LEU A 779 -35.22 16.93 14.42
CA LEU A 779 -35.78 15.58 14.51
C LEU A 779 -37.31 15.61 14.41
N ASN A 780 -37.83 15.25 13.24
CA ASN A 780 -39.27 15.22 12.97
C ASN A 780 -39.82 13.79 12.97
N PHE A 781 -40.56 13.41 14.02
CA PHE A 781 -41.15 12.07 14.19
C PHE A 781 -42.68 12.10 13.99
N ASP A 782 -43.20 11.34 13.01
CA ASP A 782 -44.63 11.24 12.76
C ASP A 782 -45.27 10.08 13.54
N ALA A 783 -46.02 10.43 14.59
CA ALA A 783 -46.88 9.51 15.32
C ALA A 783 -48.36 9.78 14.95
N MET A 784 -48.84 9.12 13.88
CA MET A 784 -50.26 9.17 13.48
C MET A 784 -51.22 8.52 14.52
N GLN A 785 -51.52 9.24 15.61
CA GLN A 785 -52.77 9.15 16.40
C GLN A 785 -52.88 10.29 17.46
N SER A 786 -53.93 11.10 17.39
CA SER A 786 -54.26 12.21 18.31
C SER A 786 -55.21 11.74 19.45
N ILE A 787 -55.65 12.51 20.47
CA ILE A 787 -55.98 13.95 20.67
C ILE A 787 -55.91 14.22 22.21
N SER A 788 -55.51 15.37 22.80
CA SER A 788 -54.63 16.52 22.49
C SER A 788 -54.42 17.34 23.79
N GLY A 789 -53.47 18.30 23.83
CA GLY A 789 -53.27 19.19 25.00
C GLY A 789 -51.83 19.68 25.19
N THR A 790 -51.52 20.85 24.63
CA THR A 790 -50.23 21.59 24.78
C THR A 790 -48.95 20.76 24.59
N SER A 791 -48.53 20.60 23.34
CA SER A 791 -47.15 20.19 23.03
C SER A 791 -46.28 21.34 22.51
N THR A 792 -46.83 22.34 21.81
CA THR A 792 -46.05 23.39 21.12
C THR A 792 -45.46 24.48 22.02
N TRP A 793 -44.13 24.63 22.01
CA TRP A 793 -43.40 25.84 22.39
C TRP A 793 -43.03 26.61 21.13
N VAL A 794 -43.32 27.91 21.05
CA VAL A 794 -43.00 28.76 19.88
C VAL A 794 -41.93 29.76 20.27
N ASP A 795 -40.84 29.81 19.51
CA ASP A 795 -39.86 30.88 19.63
C ASP A 795 -40.45 32.20 19.09
N ALA A 796 -40.41 33.24 19.92
CA ALA A 796 -40.97 34.55 19.61
C ALA A 796 -40.11 35.37 18.64
N GLU A 797 -38.83 35.01 18.44
CA GLU A 797 -37.93 35.75 17.54
C GLU A 797 -37.83 35.14 16.14
N SER A 798 -37.86 33.80 16.01
CA SER A 798 -37.83 33.10 14.70
C SER A 798 -39.18 32.62 14.16
N GLY A 799 -40.21 32.52 15.01
CA GLY A 799 -41.54 32.03 14.63
C GLY A 799 -41.66 30.52 14.40
N GLN A 800 -40.65 29.73 14.79
CA GLN A 800 -40.69 28.26 14.72
C GLN A 800 -41.25 27.62 16.00
N SER A 801 -41.78 26.39 15.90
CA SER A 801 -42.45 25.71 17.02
C SER A 801 -41.98 24.26 17.25
N LEU A 802 -41.67 23.91 18.50
CA LEU A 802 -41.20 22.61 18.98
C LEU A 802 -42.30 21.88 19.76
N SER A 803 -42.46 20.56 19.61
CA SER A 803 -43.46 19.76 20.34
C SER A 803 -42.90 18.47 20.93
N PHE A 804 -43.22 18.19 22.20
CA PHE A 804 -42.81 16.97 22.91
C PHE A 804 -43.98 16.01 23.17
N GLY A 805 -43.73 14.70 22.98
CA GLY A 805 -44.65 13.61 23.33
C GLY A 805 -44.03 12.71 24.41
N GLY A 806 -44.80 12.36 25.44
CA GLY A 806 -44.26 11.68 26.63
C GLY A 806 -44.44 10.17 26.62
N THR A 807 -43.33 9.43 26.70
CA THR A 807 -43.14 8.27 27.62
C THR A 807 -41.67 7.84 27.60
N ALA A 808 -40.97 7.93 28.73
CA ALA A 808 -39.64 7.34 28.91
C ALA A 808 -39.76 6.03 29.73
N SER A 809 -39.08 4.98 29.28
CA SER A 809 -39.02 3.69 29.99
C SER A 809 -38.01 3.75 31.15
N THR A 810 -38.36 3.15 32.29
CA THR A 810 -37.50 3.10 33.47
C THR A 810 -36.73 1.79 33.55
N SER A 811 -35.39 1.84 33.54
CA SER A 811 -34.55 0.75 34.04
C SER A 811 -33.26 1.33 34.65
N PRO A 812 -32.83 0.89 35.84
CA PRO A 812 -31.68 1.46 36.53
C PRO A 812 -30.37 0.80 36.10
N VAL A 813 -29.33 1.61 35.90
CA VAL A 813 -27.95 1.12 35.87
C VAL A 813 -27.21 1.69 37.07
N SER A 814 -26.80 0.79 37.95
CA SER A 814 -25.84 1.07 39.02
C SER A 814 -24.47 0.55 38.59
N ASP A 815 -23.46 1.41 38.52
CA ASP A 815 -22.19 1.05 39.16
C ASP A 815 -21.37 2.29 39.57
N VAL A 816 -20.46 2.05 40.51
CA VAL A 816 -19.55 3.00 41.14
C VAL A 816 -18.11 2.60 40.80
N ASN A 817 -17.40 3.38 40.00
CA ASN A 817 -15.93 3.34 39.95
C ASN A 817 -15.36 4.56 39.22
N PHE A 818 -14.82 5.52 39.97
CA PHE A 818 -13.48 6.13 39.82
C PHE A 818 -13.38 7.40 40.70
N PRO A 819 -12.37 7.53 41.59
CA PRO A 819 -12.20 8.71 42.43
C PRO A 819 -11.28 9.75 41.76
N GLY A 820 -11.64 11.04 41.81
CA GLY A 820 -10.64 12.13 41.70
C GLY A 820 -10.95 13.32 40.79
N ILE A 821 -12.00 13.29 39.95
CA ILE A 821 -12.34 14.44 39.08
C ILE A 821 -13.83 14.80 39.23
N THR A 822 -14.12 15.90 39.93
CA THR A 822 -15.46 16.48 40.05
C THR A 822 -15.57 17.75 39.21
N ALA A 823 -15.84 17.54 37.92
CA ALA A 823 -16.34 18.49 36.90
C ALA A 823 -15.53 19.78 36.61
N ALA A 824 -15.18 19.95 35.33
CA ALA A 824 -14.93 21.27 34.73
C ALA A 824 -16.17 21.68 33.93
N TYR A 825 -16.63 22.93 34.09
CA TYR A 825 -17.87 23.42 33.47
C TYR A 825 -17.58 24.39 32.32
N HIS A 826 -18.16 24.12 31.15
CA HIS A 826 -18.14 25.05 30.01
C HIS A 826 -19.43 25.89 30.04
N ILE A 827 -19.31 27.22 30.04
CA ILE A 827 -20.46 28.14 30.09
C ILE A 827 -20.76 28.62 28.65
N PRO A 828 -21.89 28.26 28.04
CA PRO A 828 -22.25 28.79 26.73
C PRO A 828 -22.59 30.28 26.83
N ALA A 829 -22.13 31.08 25.85
CA ALA A 829 -22.23 32.54 25.84
C ALA A 829 -23.65 33.15 25.84
N THR A 830 -24.70 32.33 25.93
CA THR A 830 -26.12 32.74 25.90
C THR A 830 -26.92 32.25 27.12
N GLY A 831 -26.32 31.50 28.05
CA GLY A 831 -26.98 30.93 29.23
C GLY A 831 -26.82 31.78 30.50
N GLY A 832 -27.49 32.92 30.59
CA GLY A 832 -27.33 33.84 31.73
C GLY A 832 -27.73 33.24 33.10
N ALA A 833 -26.81 33.33 34.08
CA ALA A 833 -26.92 33.25 35.56
C ALA A 833 -27.74 32.13 36.26
N GLY A 834 -28.86 31.65 35.73
CA GLY A 834 -29.80 30.77 36.43
C GLY A 834 -29.29 29.34 36.71
N GLY A 835 -28.29 28.87 35.95
CA GLY A 835 -27.70 27.54 36.15
C GLY A 835 -26.79 27.46 37.39
N LEU A 836 -26.01 28.52 37.66
CA LEU A 836 -25.04 28.54 38.76
C LEU A 836 -25.71 28.76 40.13
N ASN A 837 -26.66 29.70 40.24
CA ASN A 837 -27.32 30.01 41.52
C ASN A 837 -27.98 28.79 42.17
N ASN A 838 -28.59 27.89 41.38
CA ASN A 838 -29.26 26.70 41.90
C ASN A 838 -28.29 25.63 42.47
N TYR A 839 -26.99 25.71 42.17
CA TYR A 839 -26.00 24.73 42.65
C TYR A 839 -25.36 25.14 44.00
N PHE A 840 -25.28 26.44 44.29
CA PHE A 840 -24.68 26.94 45.54
C PHE A 840 -25.65 26.99 46.73
N GLU A 841 -26.97 27.07 46.53
CA GLU A 841 -27.97 27.17 47.61
C GLU A 841 -28.40 25.82 48.25
N GLY A 842 -27.51 24.82 48.24
CA GLY A 842 -27.74 23.45 48.72
C GLY A 842 -27.95 23.22 50.23
N SER A 843 -28.61 24.12 50.96
CA SER A 843 -29.20 23.92 52.30
C SER A 843 -28.39 23.24 53.44
N SER A 844 -27.05 23.25 53.41
CA SER A 844 -26.21 22.84 54.55
C SER A 844 -24.95 23.69 54.68
N PRO A 845 -24.46 23.95 55.92
CA PRO A 845 -23.25 24.72 56.13
C PRO A 845 -22.04 23.94 55.61
N LEU A 846 -21.41 24.47 54.58
CA LEU A 846 -20.17 23.93 54.03
C LEU A 846 -18.99 24.26 54.96
N SER A 847 -17.97 23.42 54.92
CA SER A 847 -16.82 23.45 55.82
C SER A 847 -15.67 24.24 55.22
N ARG A 848 -14.82 24.79 56.09
CA ARG A 848 -13.48 25.33 55.80
C ARG A 848 -12.68 24.43 54.87
N LYS A 849 -12.53 24.86 53.61
CA LYS A 849 -11.92 24.08 52.52
C LYS A 849 -11.16 24.97 51.55
N ASP A 850 -10.03 24.47 51.05
CA ASP A 850 -9.25 25.14 50.02
C ASP A 850 -10.05 25.28 48.72
N ALA A 851 -9.81 26.34 47.95
CA ALA A 851 -10.52 26.66 46.73
C ALA A 851 -9.57 27.22 45.67
N THR A 852 -9.63 26.72 44.45
CA THR A 852 -8.94 27.32 43.30
C THR A 852 -9.93 27.69 42.20
N PHE A 853 -9.73 28.86 41.60
CA PHE A 853 -10.53 29.42 40.52
C PHE A 853 -9.65 29.69 39.31
N GLU A 854 -10.19 29.51 38.11
CA GLU A 854 -9.51 29.74 36.84
C GLU A 854 -10.45 30.48 35.88
N VAL A 855 -9.96 31.51 35.19
CA VAL A 855 -10.72 32.29 34.18
C VAL A 855 -9.85 32.52 32.94
N TRP A 856 -10.42 32.29 31.76
CA TRP A 856 -9.83 32.60 30.45
C TRP A 856 -10.62 33.71 29.76
N PHE A 857 -9.97 34.84 29.44
CA PHE A 857 -10.62 36.04 28.90
C PHE A 857 -9.75 36.72 27.83
N ASN A 858 -10.38 37.42 26.87
CA ASN A 858 -9.69 38.15 25.81
C ASN A 858 -9.75 39.66 26.05
N VAL A 859 -8.60 40.34 26.02
CA VAL A 859 -8.51 41.82 26.11
C VAL A 859 -8.28 42.37 24.71
N THR A 860 -9.31 42.95 24.10
CA THR A 860 -9.28 43.36 22.68
C THR A 860 -8.72 44.77 22.43
N THR A 861 -8.91 45.71 23.35
CA THR A 861 -8.41 47.09 23.25
C THR A 861 -8.05 47.64 24.62
N PRO A 862 -6.88 48.27 24.81
CA PRO A 862 -6.48 48.79 26.11
C PRO A 862 -7.07 50.17 26.39
N SER A 863 -7.51 50.39 27.65
CA SER A 863 -8.13 51.60 28.22
C SER A 863 -9.51 52.01 27.68
N GLY A 864 -10.50 52.19 28.58
CA GLY A 864 -11.80 52.76 28.22
C GLY A 864 -12.99 52.54 29.16
N GLY A 865 -12.87 51.94 30.35
CA GLY A 865 -14.06 51.73 31.20
C GLY A 865 -13.82 50.94 32.49
N GLY A 866 -14.43 51.43 33.58
CA GLY A 866 -14.17 50.97 34.95
C GLY A 866 -14.61 49.55 35.29
N ASP A 867 -14.01 48.99 36.35
CA ASP A 867 -14.28 47.73 37.05
C ASP A 867 -15.22 46.73 36.33
N GLN A 868 -14.65 45.84 35.52
CA GLN A 868 -15.38 44.76 34.84
C GLN A 868 -15.30 43.46 35.64
N VAL A 869 -16.44 42.92 36.07
CA VAL A 869 -16.51 41.61 36.75
C VAL A 869 -16.37 40.48 35.72
N LEU A 870 -15.18 39.86 35.64
CA LEU A 870 -14.94 38.67 34.81
C LEU A 870 -15.51 37.41 35.45
N PHE A 871 -15.41 37.33 36.78
CA PHE A 871 -15.96 36.26 37.60
C PHE A 871 -16.26 36.81 38.99
N GLU A 872 -17.38 36.41 39.59
CA GLU A 872 -17.69 36.65 41.00
C GLU A 872 -18.49 35.46 41.55
N ALA A 873 -18.10 34.98 42.73
CA ALA A 873 -18.82 33.98 43.51
C ALA A 873 -18.90 34.43 44.97
N GLY A 874 -20.10 34.36 45.58
CA GLY A 874 -20.31 34.71 46.99
C GLY A 874 -20.93 36.10 47.25
N GLY A 875 -20.85 37.04 46.32
CA GLY A 875 -21.57 38.32 46.40
C GLY A 875 -20.94 39.39 47.31
N SER A 876 -21.63 40.53 47.45
CA SER A 876 -21.03 41.83 47.82
C SER A 876 -20.25 41.85 49.14
N ASP A 877 -20.65 41.04 50.11
CA ASP A 877 -20.11 41.10 51.46
C ASP A 877 -19.17 39.92 51.77
N LEU A 878 -19.23 38.81 51.00
CA LEU A 878 -18.57 37.53 51.31
C LEU A 878 -18.26 36.72 50.03
N GLY A 879 -17.43 37.27 49.15
CA GLY A 879 -17.13 36.66 47.86
C GLY A 879 -15.68 36.69 47.40
N VAL A 880 -15.47 36.02 46.26
CA VAL A 880 -14.25 35.98 45.46
C VAL A 880 -14.57 36.56 44.09
N SER A 881 -13.72 37.44 43.56
CA SER A 881 -13.90 37.96 42.19
C SER A 881 -12.59 38.13 41.42
N PHE A 882 -12.70 37.99 40.10
CA PHE A 882 -11.74 38.54 39.15
C PHE A 882 -12.35 39.80 38.55
N LEU A 883 -11.73 40.95 38.80
CA LEU A 883 -12.13 42.23 38.20
C LEU A 883 -11.03 42.74 37.28
N LEU A 884 -11.38 43.23 36.10
CA LEU A 884 -10.46 43.91 35.18
C LEU A 884 -10.85 45.39 35.10
N ASP A 885 -9.97 46.29 35.56
CA ASP A 885 -10.13 47.74 35.43
C ASP A 885 -9.12 48.28 34.41
N ASP A 886 -9.60 48.79 33.27
CA ASP A 886 -8.83 49.02 32.04
C ASP A 886 -7.98 47.81 31.61
N ASN A 887 -6.74 47.71 32.10
CA ASN A 887 -5.78 46.62 31.85
C ASN A 887 -5.34 45.91 33.15
N ASP A 888 -5.75 46.38 34.33
CA ASP A 888 -5.30 45.85 35.61
C ASP A 888 -6.29 44.78 36.10
N LEU A 889 -5.89 43.52 35.96
CA LEU A 889 -6.61 42.38 36.51
C LEU A 889 -6.37 42.31 38.02
N SER A 890 -7.43 42.17 38.81
CA SER A 890 -7.40 41.95 40.25
C SER A 890 -8.09 40.63 40.61
N PHE A 891 -7.45 39.82 41.45
CA PHE A 891 -8.06 38.70 42.15
C PHE A 891 -8.35 39.13 43.59
N ASN A 892 -9.64 39.21 43.91
CA ASN A 892 -10.16 39.75 45.16
C ASN A 892 -10.80 38.63 45.99
N VAL A 893 -10.53 38.61 47.28
CA VAL A 893 -11.13 37.66 48.25
C VAL A 893 -11.53 38.45 49.49
N ASN A 894 -12.81 38.40 49.86
CA ASN A 894 -13.33 39.09 51.05
C ASN A 894 -13.55 38.12 52.22
N GLY A 895 -13.22 38.54 53.45
CA GLY A 895 -13.33 37.73 54.67
C GLY A 895 -14.27 38.33 55.71
N VAL A 896 -14.86 37.49 56.57
CA VAL A 896 -15.85 37.92 57.58
C VAL A 896 -15.18 38.74 58.69
N GLY A 897 -15.71 39.93 58.98
CA GLY A 897 -15.32 40.71 60.16
C GLY A 897 -15.91 42.12 60.18
N THR A 898 -16.07 42.71 61.37
CA THR A 898 -16.50 44.12 61.50
C THR A 898 -15.38 45.03 60.98
N GLY A 899 -15.49 45.46 59.73
CA GLY A 899 -14.42 46.13 58.98
C GLY A 899 -13.88 45.33 57.78
N SER A 900 -14.69 44.39 57.25
CA SER A 900 -14.53 43.67 55.95
C SER A 900 -13.41 44.23 55.08
N THR A 901 -12.32 43.47 55.02
CA THR A 901 -11.10 43.85 54.29
C THR A 901 -10.98 42.95 53.08
N THR A 902 -11.21 43.49 51.89
CA THR A 902 -10.91 42.80 50.63
C THR A 902 -9.40 42.60 50.50
N PHE A 903 -8.98 41.35 50.30
CA PHE A 903 -7.60 41.02 49.96
C PHE A 903 -7.49 40.95 48.44
N SER A 904 -6.63 41.79 47.86
CA SER A 904 -6.51 41.95 46.41
C SER A 904 -5.08 41.67 45.95
N LEU A 905 -4.95 40.90 44.87
CA LEU A 905 -3.71 40.72 44.12
C LEU A 905 -3.93 41.23 42.70
N ASN A 906 -3.11 42.19 42.25
CA ASN A 906 -3.31 42.92 41.01
C ASN A 906 -2.16 42.70 40.02
N GLN A 907 -2.48 42.62 38.72
CA GLN A 907 -1.55 42.41 37.61
C GLN A 907 -2.04 43.14 36.35
N SER A 908 -1.21 44.00 35.77
CA SER A 908 -1.49 44.56 34.44
C SER A 908 -1.35 43.47 33.36
N VAL A 909 -2.37 43.32 32.52
CA VAL A 909 -2.39 42.41 31.36
C VAL A 909 -2.34 43.19 30.04
N GLY A 910 -2.01 42.49 28.96
CA GLY A 910 -1.84 43.04 27.62
C GLY A 910 -3.15 43.08 26.84
N THR A 911 -3.04 43.18 25.51
CA THR A 911 -4.11 42.78 24.60
C THR A 911 -3.88 41.34 24.15
N GLY A 912 -4.94 40.53 24.13
CA GLY A 912 -4.89 39.11 23.76
C GLY A 912 -5.64 38.23 24.75
N TRP A 913 -5.53 36.92 24.56
CA TRP A 913 -6.06 35.93 25.50
C TRP A 913 -5.16 35.82 26.73
N HIS A 914 -5.79 35.85 27.90
CA HIS A 914 -5.14 35.73 29.20
C HIS A 914 -5.79 34.63 30.04
N GLN A 915 -4.97 33.88 30.78
CA GLN A 915 -5.40 32.92 31.79
C GLN A 915 -5.06 33.47 33.17
N ALA A 916 -6.04 33.49 34.07
CA ALA A 916 -5.84 33.86 35.48
C ALA A 916 -6.25 32.71 36.41
N VAL A 917 -5.39 32.36 37.37
CA VAL A 917 -5.64 31.31 38.36
C VAL A 917 -5.47 31.86 39.77
N GLY A 918 -6.55 31.84 40.54
CA GLY A 918 -6.64 32.40 41.88
C GLY A 918 -6.85 31.29 42.90
N VAL A 919 -5.92 31.14 43.85
CA VAL A 919 -5.87 30.05 44.82
C VAL A 919 -6.12 30.60 46.22
N ILE A 920 -6.98 29.93 46.99
CA ILE A 920 -7.30 30.19 48.39
C ILE A 920 -6.97 28.94 49.19
N ASP A 921 -6.09 29.09 50.18
CA ASP A 921 -5.59 28.02 51.03
C ASP A 921 -5.99 28.33 52.49
N LEU A 922 -6.86 27.48 53.06
CA LEU A 922 -7.52 27.68 54.35
C LEU A 922 -6.96 26.75 55.45
N LYS A 923 -5.64 26.53 55.44
CA LYS A 923 -4.88 25.74 56.43
C LYS A 923 -4.93 26.30 57.86
N GLY A 924 -6.07 26.11 58.54
CA GLY A 924 -6.33 25.90 59.98
C GLY A 924 -5.73 26.81 61.07
N ALA A 925 -4.71 27.61 60.77
CA ALA A 925 -4.00 28.51 61.68
C ALA A 925 -3.53 29.79 60.99
N VAL A 926 -3.32 29.77 59.67
CA VAL A 926 -3.01 30.92 58.83
C VAL A 926 -3.56 30.67 57.42
N ASP A 927 -4.46 31.53 56.94
CA ASP A 927 -4.98 31.43 55.59
C ASP A 927 -4.14 32.25 54.60
N SER A 928 -4.23 31.93 53.31
CA SER A 928 -3.56 32.68 52.25
C SER A 928 -4.34 32.73 50.94
N ILE A 929 -4.04 33.76 50.12
CA ILE A 929 -4.49 33.85 48.73
C ILE A 929 -3.28 34.01 47.81
N THR A 930 -3.36 33.46 46.60
CA THR A 930 -2.29 33.52 45.58
C THR A 930 -2.91 33.74 44.20
N LEU A 931 -2.24 34.52 43.35
CA LEU A 931 -2.65 34.76 41.96
C LEU A 931 -1.52 34.38 41.00
N TYR A 932 -1.88 33.64 39.96
CA TYR A 932 -1.07 33.40 38.77
C TYR A 932 -1.77 33.99 37.54
N VAL A 933 -1.02 34.60 36.64
CA VAL A 933 -1.49 35.09 35.34
C VAL A 933 -0.48 34.67 34.28
N ASP A 934 -0.96 34.12 33.16
CA ASP A 934 -0.14 33.65 32.03
C ASP A 934 1.13 32.92 32.48
N ASN A 935 0.91 31.80 33.19
CA ASN A 935 1.98 30.93 33.70
C ASN A 935 2.94 31.54 34.74
N SER A 936 2.62 32.74 35.25
CA SER A 936 3.52 33.53 36.11
C SER A 936 2.88 33.83 37.46
N LEU A 937 3.58 33.56 38.56
CA LEU A 937 3.16 33.96 39.91
C LEU A 937 3.18 35.49 40.03
N VAL A 938 2.01 36.10 40.19
CA VAL A 938 1.85 37.53 40.46
C VAL A 938 2.20 37.85 41.91
N GLY A 939 1.70 37.05 42.84
CA GLY A 939 1.99 37.20 44.26
C GLY A 939 1.11 36.35 45.17
N SER A 940 1.42 36.40 46.47
CA SER A 940 0.67 35.72 47.53
C SER A 940 0.53 36.59 48.77
N LEU A 941 -0.65 36.64 49.37
CA LEU A 941 -0.91 37.24 50.67
C LEU A 941 -1.12 36.14 51.71
N ASN A 942 -0.35 36.19 52.80
CA ASN A 942 -0.36 35.20 53.87
C ASN A 942 -0.69 35.88 55.21
N GLY A 943 -1.18 35.14 56.20
CA GLY A 943 -1.55 35.70 57.50
C GLY A 943 -3.02 36.09 57.60
N LEU A 944 -3.85 35.59 56.69
CA LEU A 944 -5.23 36.01 56.52
C LEU A 944 -6.16 35.23 57.47
N SER A 945 -7.33 35.81 57.72
CA SER A 945 -8.44 35.21 58.47
C SER A 945 -9.65 35.18 57.55
N ILE A 946 -9.82 34.08 56.84
CA ILE A 946 -10.90 33.86 55.88
C ILE A 946 -11.85 32.84 56.51
N ASP A 947 -13.08 33.28 56.77
CA ASP A 947 -14.15 32.49 57.37
C ASP A 947 -15.16 32.02 56.29
N ASP A 948 -15.89 30.94 56.58
CA ASP A 948 -16.67 30.16 55.61
C ASP A 948 -17.67 30.97 54.78
N TRP A 949 -17.78 30.63 53.48
CA TRP A 949 -18.67 31.29 52.52
C TRP A 949 -20.15 31.12 52.89
N ALA A 950 -20.84 32.24 53.03
CA ALA A 950 -22.30 32.33 53.04
C ALA A 950 -22.73 33.29 51.93
N GLY A 951 -22.99 32.76 50.72
CA GLY A 951 -23.08 33.56 49.51
C GLY A 951 -24.37 34.38 49.35
N GLY A 952 -24.29 35.46 48.57
CA GLY A 952 -25.45 36.13 48.01
C GLY A 952 -25.16 37.40 47.20
N ASN A 953 -25.31 37.32 45.87
CA ASN A 953 -25.93 38.40 45.08
C ASN A 953 -26.75 37.78 43.94
N ASN A 954 -27.98 38.27 43.75
CA ASN A 954 -28.98 37.75 42.81
C ASN A 954 -28.85 38.31 41.38
N THR A 955 -27.65 38.76 41.00
CA THR A 955 -27.35 39.36 39.69
C THR A 955 -26.04 38.79 39.15
N GLY A 956 -26.12 37.64 38.48
CA GLY A 956 -24.95 37.03 37.85
C GLY A 956 -24.41 37.80 36.64
N ILE A 957 -23.36 37.25 36.04
CA ILE A 957 -22.66 37.77 34.85
C ILE A 957 -23.68 38.28 33.81
N GLY A 958 -23.75 39.61 33.61
CA GLY A 958 -24.58 40.24 32.58
C GLY A 958 -25.85 41.00 33.02
N ALA A 959 -26.05 41.34 34.30
CA ALA A 959 -27.13 42.26 34.69
C ALA A 959 -26.72 43.74 34.55
N ALA A 960 -27.51 44.55 33.85
CA ALA A 960 -27.15 45.92 33.47
C ALA A 960 -27.06 46.90 34.66
N ALA A 961 -26.09 47.82 34.55
CA ALA A 961 -25.84 49.01 35.37
C ALA A 961 -25.34 48.79 36.82
N SER A 962 -24.05 49.08 36.98
CA SER A 962 -23.46 49.82 38.10
C SER A 962 -24.39 50.23 39.27
N SER A 963 -24.07 49.79 40.49
CA SER A 963 -23.80 50.76 41.57
C SER A 963 -23.22 50.14 42.85
N LEU A 964 -21.97 50.50 43.15
CA LEU A 964 -21.59 50.94 44.50
C LEU A 964 -20.75 52.25 44.42
N GLY A 965 -21.39 53.28 43.87
CA GLY A 965 -21.18 54.68 44.24
C GLY A 965 -19.82 55.37 44.02
N ALA A 966 -19.56 55.86 42.79
CA ALA A 966 -19.14 57.26 42.58
C ALA A 966 -19.23 57.74 41.10
N GLY A 967 -20.41 58.19 40.66
CA GLY A 967 -20.54 59.29 39.68
C GLY A 967 -19.92 59.16 38.29
N GLY A 968 -20.45 58.25 37.45
CA GLY A 968 -20.21 58.24 36.00
C GLY A 968 -20.93 57.06 35.35
N THR A 969 -21.54 57.25 34.18
CA THR A 969 -22.32 56.19 33.49
C THR A 969 -21.38 55.20 32.79
N PRO A 970 -21.29 53.91 33.19
CA PRO A 970 -20.48 52.93 32.49
C PRO A 970 -21.25 52.28 31.35
N ILE A 971 -20.56 52.03 30.24
CA ILE A 971 -21.00 51.20 29.09
C ILE A 971 -19.85 50.18 28.83
N PRO A 972 -20.09 49.03 28.17
CA PRO A 972 -19.84 47.75 28.84
C PRO A 972 -18.81 46.84 28.15
N TYR A 973 -18.16 46.00 28.96
CA TYR A 973 -17.65 44.65 28.65
C TYR A 973 -17.02 44.40 27.26
N HIS A 974 -15.70 44.21 27.22
CA HIS A 974 -14.94 44.10 25.97
C HIS A 974 -14.43 42.66 25.68
N ASP A 975 -15.34 41.83 25.13
CA ASP A 975 -15.11 40.53 24.45
C ASP A 975 -15.11 39.23 25.30
N LYS A 976 -15.10 38.06 24.64
CA LYS A 976 -15.45 36.73 25.18
C LYS A 976 -14.61 36.27 26.38
N ILE A 977 -15.30 35.74 27.40
CA ILE A 977 -14.74 34.75 28.33
C ILE A 977 -14.91 33.37 27.67
N ALA A 978 -13.83 32.58 27.60
CA ALA A 978 -13.88 31.24 27.01
C ALA A 978 -14.26 30.17 28.04
N VAL A 979 -13.65 30.22 29.22
CA VAL A 979 -13.77 29.18 30.24
C VAL A 979 -13.68 29.80 31.63
N VAL A 980 -14.48 29.27 32.56
CA VAL A 980 -14.31 29.46 34.01
C VAL A 980 -14.28 28.08 34.66
N ARG A 981 -13.31 27.80 35.53
CA ARG A 981 -13.24 26.56 36.32
C ARG A 981 -13.12 26.85 37.81
N TYR A 982 -13.60 25.91 38.60
CA TYR A 982 -13.55 25.93 40.06
C TYR A 982 -13.14 24.56 40.56
N TYR A 983 -12.24 24.52 41.54
CA TYR A 983 -11.71 23.31 42.15
C TYR A 983 -11.84 23.41 43.67
N GLU A 984 -12.59 22.48 44.27
CA GLU A 984 -12.83 22.40 45.72
C GLU A 984 -11.83 21.43 46.37
N ASN A 985 -11.20 21.83 47.48
CA ASN A 985 -10.14 21.08 48.19
C ASN A 985 -8.86 20.86 47.36
N VAL A 986 -8.62 21.68 46.34
CA VAL A 986 -7.42 21.61 45.49
C VAL A 986 -6.69 22.94 45.55
N THR A 987 -5.40 22.88 45.87
CA THR A 987 -4.46 24.01 45.88
C THR A 987 -3.37 23.69 44.88
N PHE A 988 -3.34 24.37 43.73
CA PHE A 988 -2.29 24.15 42.75
C PHE A 988 -0.96 24.76 43.19
N GLY A 989 0.11 23.98 43.14
CA GLY A 989 1.48 24.49 43.16
C GLY A 989 1.85 25.16 41.83
N ALA A 990 2.84 26.05 41.84
CA ALA A 990 3.29 26.77 40.63
C ALA A 990 3.63 25.84 39.45
N ASN A 991 4.17 24.64 39.71
CA ASN A 991 4.47 23.67 38.66
C ASN A 991 3.21 23.00 38.06
N GLU A 992 2.12 22.91 38.82
CA GLU A 992 0.85 22.29 38.37
C GLU A 992 0.01 23.32 37.59
N VAL A 993 0.03 24.60 38.01
CA VAL A 993 -0.44 25.71 37.17
C VAL A 993 0.27 25.68 35.81
N ASN A 994 1.60 25.43 35.81
CA ASN A 994 2.39 25.38 34.59
C ASN A 994 2.14 24.18 33.67
N GLN A 995 1.52 23.10 34.18
CA GLN A 995 1.10 21.97 33.35
C GLN A 995 -0.26 22.25 32.70
N ASN A 996 -1.18 22.91 33.40
CA ASN A 996 -2.49 23.30 32.86
C ASN A 996 -2.42 24.35 31.72
N TYR A 997 -1.30 25.06 31.55
CA TYR A 997 -1.10 26.03 30.47
C TYR A 997 -0.87 25.38 29.08
N GLN A 998 -0.45 24.11 29.01
CA GLN A 998 0.01 23.52 27.73
C GLN A 998 -1.11 23.16 26.73
N TRP A 999 -2.39 23.23 27.13
CA TRP A 999 -3.52 22.87 26.26
C TRP A 999 -4.20 24.04 25.54
N ALA A 1000 -3.72 25.28 25.68
CA ALA A 1000 -4.27 26.42 24.94
C ALA A 1000 -3.26 27.56 24.75
N LYS A 1001 -2.32 27.38 23.82
CA LYS A 1001 -1.55 28.49 23.22
C LYS A 1001 -1.89 28.63 21.74
N PHE A 1002 -2.77 29.58 21.41
CA PHE A 1002 -2.92 30.08 20.03
C PHE A 1002 -1.86 31.15 19.78
N ASP A 1003 -0.94 30.89 18.84
CA ASP A 1003 0.06 31.86 18.39
C ASP A 1003 0.44 31.61 16.91
N PRO A 1004 -0.47 31.85 15.94
CA PRO A 1004 -0.12 31.90 14.52
C PRO A 1004 0.64 33.20 14.25
N GLY A 1005 1.92 33.22 14.62
CA GLY A 1005 2.81 34.36 14.50
C GLY A 1005 3.21 34.67 13.06
N MET A 1006 2.31 35.28 12.28
CA MET A 1006 2.66 35.90 11.00
C MET A 1006 3.74 36.98 11.22
N GLY A 1007 5.02 36.68 10.98
CA GLY A 1007 6.06 37.70 11.05
C GLY A 1007 7.54 37.31 11.12
N THR A 1008 8.13 36.80 10.03
CA THR A 1008 9.51 37.16 9.60
C THR A 1008 10.74 36.70 10.40
N THR A 1009 10.67 35.75 11.35
CA THR A 1009 11.84 35.40 12.21
C THR A 1009 12.36 33.95 12.23
N GLY A 1010 11.84 33.04 11.42
CA GLY A 1010 12.37 31.67 11.27
C GLY A 1010 11.30 30.58 11.44
N PRO A 1011 11.70 29.29 11.38
CA PRO A 1011 10.77 28.16 11.37
C PRO A 1011 10.00 27.97 12.68
N THR A 1012 8.77 27.49 12.55
CA THR A 1012 7.76 27.34 13.59
C THR A 1012 7.43 25.87 13.81
N LEU A 1013 7.64 25.37 15.03
CA LEU A 1013 7.20 24.03 15.43
C LEU A 1013 5.93 24.12 16.27
N LEU A 1014 4.81 23.61 15.73
CA LEU A 1014 3.56 23.43 16.46
C LEU A 1014 3.58 22.08 17.17
N ALA A 1015 3.87 22.07 18.47
CA ALA A 1015 3.81 20.87 19.30
C ALA A 1015 2.43 20.71 19.95
N ILE A 1016 1.82 19.53 19.79
CA ILE A 1016 0.48 19.17 20.26
C ILE A 1016 0.63 17.97 21.21
N ASP A 1017 0.24 18.14 22.48
CA ASP A 1017 0.21 17.06 23.46
C ASP A 1017 -1.21 16.45 23.55
N GLY A 1018 -1.39 15.30 22.92
CA GLY A 1018 -2.69 14.69 22.61
C GLY A 1018 -2.85 14.39 21.11
N ASP A 1019 -4.05 14.04 20.69
CA ASP A 1019 -4.37 13.77 19.28
C ASP A 1019 -4.62 15.08 18.49
N TYR A 1020 -4.28 15.09 17.20
CA TYR A 1020 -4.52 16.19 16.26
C TYR A 1020 -5.53 15.76 15.20
N THR A 1021 -6.52 16.62 14.93
CA THR A 1021 -7.47 16.42 13.82
C THR A 1021 -7.58 17.70 13.00
N GLN A 1022 -7.22 17.62 11.72
CA GLN A 1022 -7.65 18.57 10.70
C GLN A 1022 -8.93 18.05 10.05
N HIS A 1023 -9.78 18.96 9.57
CA HIS A 1023 -11.07 18.66 8.94
C HIS A 1023 -11.14 19.33 7.57
N ASP A 1024 -11.97 18.82 6.67
CA ASP A 1024 -12.33 19.43 5.37
C ASP A 1024 -12.51 20.95 5.47
N GLY A 1025 -11.95 21.66 4.48
CA GLY A 1025 -11.95 23.12 4.39
C GLY A 1025 -11.02 23.86 5.36
N ALA A 1026 -10.44 23.20 6.37
CA ALA A 1026 -9.37 23.79 7.18
C ALA A 1026 -8.04 23.80 6.40
N SER A 1027 -7.20 24.82 6.63
CA SER A 1027 -5.90 24.95 6.01
C SER A 1027 -4.75 24.84 7.02
N LEU A 1028 -3.72 24.09 6.64
CA LEU A 1028 -2.40 24.07 7.28
C LEU A 1028 -1.44 24.86 6.39
N ASP A 1029 -1.00 26.01 6.87
CA ASP A 1029 -0.09 26.91 6.16
C ASP A 1029 1.32 26.77 6.76
N LEU A 1030 2.32 26.44 5.93
CA LEU A 1030 3.71 26.18 6.35
C LEU A 1030 4.72 26.91 5.47
N GLU A 1031 5.81 27.40 6.06
CA GLU A 1031 6.88 28.09 5.37
C GLU A 1031 8.22 27.30 5.38
N LEU A 1032 8.89 27.24 4.22
CA LEU A 1032 10.20 26.59 4.05
C LEU A 1032 11.33 27.63 3.94
N LEU A 1033 12.43 27.41 4.66
CA LEU A 1033 13.62 28.29 4.63
C LEU A 1033 14.94 27.52 4.35
N ALA A 1034 15.03 26.26 4.79
CA ALA A 1034 16.05 25.27 4.42
C ALA A 1034 15.58 23.85 4.81
N THR A 1035 16.22 22.78 4.33
CA THR A 1035 15.94 21.38 4.73
C THR A 1035 16.10 21.05 6.22
N SER A 1036 16.65 21.97 7.00
CA SER A 1036 16.77 21.88 8.47
C SER A 1036 16.07 23.04 9.20
N MET A 1037 15.33 23.87 8.46
CA MET A 1037 14.62 25.05 8.94
C MET A 1037 13.35 25.24 8.12
N HIS A 1038 12.29 24.57 8.52
CA HIS A 1038 10.95 24.63 7.95
C HIS A 1038 9.91 24.55 9.06
N ASP A 1039 8.71 25.06 8.79
CA ASP A 1039 7.58 24.91 9.70
C ASP A 1039 7.12 23.44 9.76
N ALA A 1040 6.73 22.97 10.95
CA ALA A 1040 6.28 21.60 11.15
C ALA A 1040 5.27 21.47 12.30
N VAL A 1041 4.48 20.39 12.27
CA VAL A 1041 3.59 19.95 13.35
C VAL A 1041 4.17 18.70 14.02
N SER A 1042 4.07 18.60 15.34
CA SER A 1042 4.49 17.40 16.08
C SER A 1042 3.47 17.03 17.14
N VAL A 1043 3.04 15.77 17.16
CA VAL A 1043 1.86 15.29 17.88
C VAL A 1043 2.25 14.11 18.77
N THR A 1044 1.96 14.17 20.08
CA THR A 1044 2.26 13.06 21.01
C THR A 1044 1.20 11.96 20.98
N GLY A 1045 0.01 12.27 20.46
CA GLY A 1045 -1.05 11.32 20.13
C GLY A 1045 -1.00 10.85 18.68
N SER A 1046 -2.16 10.56 18.11
CA SER A 1046 -2.36 10.29 16.68
C SER A 1046 -2.72 11.58 15.93
N ALA A 1047 -2.47 11.61 14.62
CA ALA A 1047 -2.88 12.68 13.73
C ALA A 1047 -3.91 12.15 12.70
N THR A 1048 -4.99 12.89 12.53
CA THR A 1048 -5.97 12.70 11.45
C THR A 1048 -5.93 13.96 10.59
N ILE A 1049 -5.64 13.83 9.29
CA ILE A 1049 -5.46 14.97 8.38
C ILE A 1049 -6.45 14.91 7.20
N ASP A 1050 -6.86 16.10 6.78
CA ASP A 1050 -8.00 16.37 5.89
C ASP A 1050 -7.88 17.82 5.37
N GLY A 1051 -8.61 18.24 4.33
CA GLY A 1051 -8.61 19.63 3.88
C GLY A 1051 -7.33 20.12 3.17
N ILE A 1052 -6.90 21.35 3.43
CA ILE A 1052 -5.91 22.08 2.59
C ILE A 1052 -4.52 22.12 3.25
N LEU A 1053 -3.47 21.88 2.46
CA LEU A 1053 -2.07 22.20 2.76
C LEU A 1053 -1.59 23.34 1.85
N ASN A 1054 -1.05 24.42 2.42
CA ASN A 1054 -0.40 25.50 1.68
C ASN A 1054 1.07 25.61 2.10
N VAL A 1055 1.99 25.64 1.13
CA VAL A 1055 3.43 25.72 1.39
C VAL A 1055 4.05 26.94 0.71
N GLY A 1056 4.75 27.76 1.48
CA GLY A 1056 5.47 28.96 1.02
C GLY A 1056 6.99 28.86 1.16
N GLU A 1057 7.72 29.75 0.49
CA GLU A 1057 9.18 29.85 0.56
C GLU A 1057 9.61 31.20 1.16
N ILE A 1058 10.44 31.18 2.21
CA ILE A 1058 10.98 32.40 2.84
C ILE A 1058 12.28 32.83 2.15
N SER A 1059 12.40 34.13 1.86
CA SER A 1059 13.66 34.82 1.50
C SER A 1059 14.46 34.22 0.33
N GLY A 1060 13.78 33.68 -0.69
CA GLY A 1060 14.45 33.19 -1.90
C GLY A 1060 15.26 31.91 -1.69
N PHE A 1061 14.90 31.12 -0.67
CA PHE A 1061 15.18 29.70 -0.67
C PHE A 1061 14.61 29.08 -1.96
N ALA A 1062 15.42 28.28 -2.65
CA ALA A 1062 15.04 27.58 -3.87
C ALA A 1062 15.29 26.09 -3.62
N PRO A 1063 14.24 25.28 -3.38
CA PRO A 1063 14.38 23.87 -3.09
C PRO A 1063 15.02 23.08 -4.26
N ALA A 1064 15.76 22.02 -3.94
CA ALA A 1064 16.53 21.22 -4.89
C ALA A 1064 16.21 19.72 -4.82
N ALA A 1065 16.47 18.97 -5.91
CA ALA A 1065 16.29 17.52 -5.93
C ALA A 1065 17.13 16.82 -4.86
N GLY A 1066 16.49 15.98 -4.06
CA GLY A 1066 17.03 15.35 -2.85
C GLY A 1066 16.75 16.10 -1.54
N ASP A 1067 16.16 17.30 -1.59
CA ASP A 1067 15.64 17.97 -0.39
C ASP A 1067 14.37 17.25 0.12
N SER A 1068 14.23 17.15 1.44
CA SER A 1068 13.05 16.57 2.09
C SER A 1068 12.75 17.30 3.41
N PHE A 1069 11.46 17.42 3.75
CA PHE A 1069 10.93 18.22 4.85
C PHE A 1069 9.82 17.44 5.58
N THR A 1070 10.07 16.96 6.80
CA THR A 1070 9.00 16.41 7.66
C THR A 1070 8.11 17.57 8.14
N ILE A 1071 6.91 17.68 7.59
CA ILE A 1071 5.95 18.75 7.90
C ILE A 1071 4.97 18.39 9.01
N LEU A 1072 4.75 17.09 9.26
CA LEU A 1072 3.94 16.60 10.37
C LEU A 1072 4.56 15.32 10.95
N SER A 1073 4.50 15.15 12.26
CA SER A 1073 4.90 13.93 12.97
C SER A 1073 3.87 13.58 14.05
N ALA A 1074 3.55 12.30 14.23
CA ALA A 1074 2.59 11.81 15.22
C ALA A 1074 3.06 10.49 15.85
N THR A 1075 3.09 10.45 17.18
CA THR A 1075 3.70 9.33 17.93
C THR A 1075 2.84 8.06 17.89
N ASN A 1076 1.51 8.20 17.85
CA ASN A 1076 0.56 7.08 17.72
C ASN A 1076 0.00 6.93 16.30
N GLY A 1077 0.66 7.53 15.31
CA GLY A 1077 0.40 7.35 13.89
C GLY A 1077 -0.36 8.50 13.22
N VAL A 1078 -0.21 8.59 11.88
CA VAL A 1078 -0.90 9.52 11.00
C VAL A 1078 -1.94 8.76 10.17
N SER A 1079 -3.10 9.38 9.94
CA SER A 1079 -4.19 8.84 9.11
C SER A 1079 -4.88 9.96 8.33
N GLY A 1080 -5.45 9.64 7.16
CA GLY A 1080 -5.99 10.63 6.23
C GLY A 1080 -4.94 11.25 5.31
N GLN A 1081 -5.37 12.18 4.44
CA GLN A 1081 -4.55 12.91 3.47
C GLN A 1081 -5.15 14.31 3.26
N PHE A 1082 -4.38 15.27 2.73
CA PHE A 1082 -4.91 16.58 2.37
C PHE A 1082 -5.69 16.52 1.02
N ASP A 1083 -6.92 17.01 0.99
CA ASP A 1083 -7.76 17.18 -0.22
C ASP A 1083 -7.14 18.11 -1.27
N THR A 1084 -6.39 19.12 -0.83
CA THR A 1084 -5.80 20.14 -1.72
C THR A 1084 -4.42 20.52 -1.23
N ILE A 1085 -3.42 20.39 -2.09
CA ILE A 1085 -2.02 20.63 -1.76
C ILE A 1085 -1.47 21.71 -2.69
N ASN A 1086 -1.25 22.91 -2.14
CA ASN A 1086 -0.76 24.08 -2.87
C ASN A 1086 0.73 24.28 -2.58
N LEU A 1087 1.59 23.87 -3.52
CA LEU A 1087 3.06 23.90 -3.38
C LEU A 1087 3.72 24.94 -4.30
N PRO A 1088 4.94 25.41 -3.98
CA PRO A 1088 5.72 26.28 -4.86
C PRO A 1088 6.05 25.60 -6.20
N ALA A 1089 6.05 26.37 -7.29
CA ALA A 1089 6.34 25.83 -8.62
C ALA A 1089 7.83 25.54 -8.81
N LEU A 1090 8.17 24.27 -9.08
CA LEU A 1090 9.54 23.82 -9.33
C LEU A 1090 9.87 23.80 -10.84
N SER A 1091 11.14 24.03 -11.20
CA SER A 1091 11.60 24.05 -12.59
C SER A 1091 12.25 22.71 -12.98
N GLY A 1092 11.48 21.82 -13.60
CA GLY A 1092 11.95 20.50 -14.05
C GLY A 1092 12.15 19.48 -12.90
N MET A 1093 11.69 19.80 -11.70
CA MET A 1093 11.65 18.90 -10.55
C MET A 1093 10.19 18.80 -10.09
N GLN A 1094 9.86 17.76 -9.35
CA GLN A 1094 8.50 17.57 -8.83
C GLN A 1094 8.53 17.42 -7.31
N TRP A 1095 7.46 17.89 -6.67
CA TRP A 1095 7.19 17.59 -5.27
C TRP A 1095 6.55 16.21 -5.15
N PHE A 1096 6.99 15.46 -4.15
CA PHE A 1096 6.40 14.20 -3.73
C PHE A 1096 5.93 14.34 -2.28
N VAL A 1097 4.75 13.81 -1.97
CA VAL A 1097 4.11 13.92 -0.65
C VAL A 1097 3.96 12.52 -0.08
N ASP A 1098 4.78 12.20 0.91
CA ASP A 1098 4.80 10.90 1.57
C ASP A 1098 3.93 10.94 2.84
N TYR A 1099 2.91 10.09 2.88
CA TYR A 1099 2.07 9.85 4.05
C TYR A 1099 2.55 8.57 4.76
N LEU A 1100 3.56 8.72 5.60
CA LEU A 1100 4.17 7.62 6.35
C LEU A 1100 3.34 7.31 7.61
N ALA A 1101 3.52 6.11 8.15
CA ALA A 1101 2.74 5.63 9.30
C ALA A 1101 2.72 6.58 10.51
N ASN A 1102 3.79 7.37 10.72
CA ASN A 1102 3.94 8.31 11.83
C ASN A 1102 4.31 9.74 11.39
N GLU A 1103 4.49 10.02 10.10
CA GLU A 1103 4.99 11.32 9.61
C GLU A 1103 4.40 11.67 8.24
N VAL A 1104 4.29 12.97 7.93
CA VAL A 1104 4.06 13.46 6.57
C VAL A 1104 5.30 14.21 6.13
N THR A 1105 5.88 13.83 4.99
CA THR A 1105 7.08 14.48 4.45
C THR A 1105 6.84 15.00 3.04
N LEU A 1106 7.41 16.18 2.75
CA LEU A 1106 7.50 16.74 1.41
C LEU A 1106 8.90 16.47 0.89
N SER A 1107 9.04 15.77 -0.22
CA SER A 1107 10.34 15.43 -0.83
C SER A 1107 10.41 15.98 -2.26
N ILE A 1108 11.61 16.22 -2.77
CA ILE A 1108 11.80 16.73 -4.14
C ILE A 1108 12.59 15.73 -4.97
N ILE A 1109 11.95 15.28 -6.05
CA ILE A 1109 12.52 14.34 -7.02
C ILE A 1109 12.86 15.02 -8.34
N LEU A 1110 13.76 14.41 -9.11
CA LEU A 1110 14.02 14.81 -10.48
C LEU A 1110 12.76 14.50 -11.31
N GLY A 1111 12.35 15.41 -12.19
CA GLY A 1111 11.13 15.24 -12.97
C GLY A 1111 11.16 14.01 -13.89
N ALA A 1112 12.34 13.55 -14.29
CA ALA A 1112 12.52 12.37 -15.15
C ALA A 1112 13.15 11.16 -14.46
N ASP A 1113 13.12 11.10 -13.12
CA ASP A 1113 13.45 9.92 -12.31
C ASP A 1113 12.16 9.12 -12.09
N PHE A 1114 11.67 8.54 -13.19
CA PHE A 1114 10.38 7.87 -13.29
C PHE A 1114 10.38 6.52 -12.56
N ASP A 1115 11.57 5.92 -12.32
CA ASP A 1115 11.70 4.72 -11.51
C ASP A 1115 11.97 4.98 -10.03
N GLY A 1116 12.24 6.23 -9.64
CA GLY A 1116 12.46 6.65 -8.26
C GLY A 1116 13.76 6.10 -7.66
N SER A 1117 14.73 5.72 -8.50
CA SER A 1117 16.05 5.23 -8.08
C SER A 1117 16.96 6.34 -7.55
N GLY A 1118 16.63 7.61 -7.78
CA GLY A 1118 17.51 8.74 -7.48
C GLY A 1118 18.57 9.00 -8.56
N VAL A 1119 18.43 8.41 -9.75
CA VAL A 1119 19.35 8.58 -10.88
C VAL A 1119 18.54 8.58 -12.17
N VAL A 1120 18.64 9.65 -12.98
CA VAL A 1120 17.98 9.66 -14.30
C VAL A 1120 18.85 8.93 -15.32
N ASP A 1121 18.47 7.71 -15.71
CA ASP A 1121 19.23 6.85 -16.62
C ASP A 1121 18.41 6.20 -17.75
N GLY A 1122 18.88 5.07 -18.29
CA GLY A 1122 18.19 4.34 -19.35
C GLY A 1122 16.90 3.64 -18.92
N GLN A 1123 16.72 3.31 -17.63
CA GLN A 1123 15.48 2.74 -17.11
C GLN A 1123 14.33 3.74 -17.18
N ASP A 1124 14.62 5.01 -16.86
CA ASP A 1124 13.68 6.12 -17.04
C ASP A 1124 13.28 6.31 -18.51
N PHE A 1125 14.24 6.21 -19.44
CA PHE A 1125 13.90 6.26 -20.86
C PHE A 1125 12.92 5.15 -21.24
N LEU A 1126 13.10 3.94 -20.71
CA LEU A 1126 12.16 2.84 -20.92
C LEU A 1126 10.79 3.14 -20.28
N ARG A 1127 10.73 3.75 -19.09
CA ARG A 1127 9.48 4.19 -18.44
C ARG A 1127 8.71 5.22 -19.25
N TRP A 1128 9.37 6.32 -19.64
CA TRP A 1128 8.81 7.29 -20.58
C TRP A 1128 8.34 6.64 -21.88
N GLN A 1129 9.10 5.68 -22.41
CA GLN A 1129 8.73 4.95 -23.62
C GLN A 1129 7.52 4.03 -23.42
N ARG A 1130 7.23 3.54 -22.19
CA ARG A 1130 5.96 2.81 -21.90
C ARG A 1130 4.78 3.77 -21.89
N GLY A 1131 4.94 4.92 -21.26
CA GLY A 1131 3.88 5.91 -21.12
C GLY A 1131 3.58 6.71 -22.38
N PHE A 1132 4.51 6.82 -23.33
CA PHE A 1132 4.38 7.72 -24.48
C PHE A 1132 3.04 7.55 -25.24
N GLY A 1133 2.20 8.59 -25.18
CA GLY A 1133 0.86 8.60 -25.75
C GLY A 1133 -0.29 8.33 -24.77
N LEU A 1134 -0.01 8.00 -23.49
CA LEU A 1134 -1.00 8.05 -22.41
C LEU A 1134 -1.56 9.47 -22.29
N ASN A 1135 -2.87 9.57 -22.11
CA ASN A 1135 -3.61 10.82 -22.04
C ASN A 1135 -4.72 10.69 -20.97
N GLY A 1136 -4.60 11.45 -19.89
CA GLY A 1136 -5.53 11.42 -18.76
C GLY A 1136 -5.11 10.43 -17.68
N GLN A 1137 -4.71 10.96 -16.52
CA GLN A 1137 -4.18 10.23 -15.36
C GLN A 1137 -2.84 9.51 -15.57
N SER A 1138 -1.95 10.04 -16.41
CA SER A 1138 -0.51 9.75 -16.27
C SER A 1138 0.10 10.54 -15.12
N ASP A 1139 1.20 9.99 -14.59
CA ASP A 1139 2.03 10.55 -13.53
C ASP A 1139 3.51 10.30 -13.85
N ASN A 1140 4.40 10.79 -12.97
CA ASN A 1140 5.84 10.63 -13.09
C ASN A 1140 6.23 9.15 -13.22
N SER A 1141 5.64 8.24 -12.43
CA SER A 1141 6.00 6.81 -12.46
C SER A 1141 5.80 6.15 -13.83
N ASN A 1142 4.89 6.70 -14.64
CA ASN A 1142 4.58 6.30 -16.01
C ASN A 1142 5.25 7.17 -17.10
N GLY A 1143 6.09 8.15 -16.75
CA GLY A 1143 6.84 8.97 -17.71
C GLY A 1143 6.42 10.44 -17.86
N ASP A 1144 5.47 10.92 -17.04
CA ASP A 1144 4.96 12.30 -17.09
C ASP A 1144 5.88 13.25 -16.30
N ALA A 1145 6.92 13.76 -16.97
CA ALA A 1145 8.00 14.51 -16.35
C ALA A 1145 7.64 15.97 -16.05
N ASP A 1146 6.77 16.57 -16.88
CA ASP A 1146 6.26 17.93 -16.63
C ASP A 1146 4.96 17.96 -15.81
N GLY A 1147 4.34 16.80 -15.55
CA GLY A 1147 3.18 16.64 -14.68
C GLY A 1147 1.88 17.13 -15.31
N ASN A 1148 1.77 17.17 -16.64
CA ASN A 1148 0.62 17.72 -17.34
C ASN A 1148 -0.56 16.74 -17.51
N GLY A 1149 -0.37 15.46 -17.22
CA GLY A 1149 -1.37 14.40 -17.41
C GLY A 1149 -1.36 13.80 -18.83
N VAL A 1150 -0.28 14.00 -19.58
CA VAL A 1150 -0.01 13.44 -20.91
C VAL A 1150 1.50 13.20 -21.07
N VAL A 1151 1.89 11.94 -21.32
CA VAL A 1151 3.29 11.60 -21.63
C VAL A 1151 3.58 11.83 -23.12
N ASP A 1152 4.36 12.86 -23.44
CA ASP A 1152 4.65 13.29 -24.80
C ASP A 1152 6.16 13.57 -25.06
N GLY A 1153 6.46 14.31 -26.13
CA GLY A 1153 7.83 14.69 -26.49
C GLY A 1153 8.42 15.86 -25.69
N ASN A 1154 7.76 16.37 -24.67
CA ASN A 1154 8.24 17.36 -23.71
C ASN A 1154 8.90 16.67 -22.52
N ASP A 1155 8.31 15.58 -22.04
CA ASP A 1155 8.88 14.74 -20.98
C ASP A 1155 10.21 14.16 -21.39
N LEU A 1156 10.32 13.69 -22.64
CA LEU A 1156 11.58 13.27 -23.24
C LEU A 1156 12.66 14.37 -23.17
N LYS A 1157 12.29 15.65 -23.28
CA LYS A 1157 13.26 16.76 -23.19
C LYS A 1157 13.71 16.99 -21.75
N ILE A 1158 12.85 16.75 -20.77
CA ILE A 1158 13.20 16.80 -19.35
C ILE A 1158 14.14 15.64 -19.03
N TRP A 1159 13.82 14.42 -19.47
CA TRP A 1159 14.72 13.27 -19.39
C TRP A 1159 16.07 13.53 -20.07
N GLN A 1160 16.08 14.04 -21.31
CA GLN A 1160 17.32 14.41 -22.01
C GLN A 1160 18.14 15.49 -21.30
N ALA A 1161 17.48 16.41 -20.59
CA ALA A 1161 18.14 17.46 -19.81
C ALA A 1161 18.68 16.95 -18.46
N GLN A 1162 18.13 15.85 -17.94
CA GLN A 1162 18.47 15.26 -16.64
C GLN A 1162 19.28 13.97 -16.72
N TYR A 1163 19.43 13.36 -17.90
CA TYR A 1163 20.17 12.12 -18.10
C TYR A 1163 21.59 12.18 -17.52
N GLY A 1164 21.89 11.25 -16.60
CA GLY A 1164 23.13 11.19 -15.83
C GLY A 1164 23.19 12.11 -14.60
N THR A 1165 22.05 12.64 -14.13
CA THR A 1165 21.97 13.39 -12.85
C THR A 1165 21.51 12.51 -11.69
N SER A 1166 21.97 12.86 -10.49
CA SER A 1166 21.66 12.18 -9.23
C SER A 1166 21.89 13.16 -8.05
N PRO A 1167 21.10 13.09 -6.95
CA PRO A 1167 21.25 13.97 -5.80
C PRO A 1167 22.68 13.94 -5.21
N GLY A 1168 23.28 15.13 -5.07
CA GLY A 1168 24.57 15.32 -4.38
C GLY A 1168 25.82 15.44 -5.27
N ILE A 1169 25.76 15.21 -6.59
CA ILE A 1169 26.93 15.39 -7.47
C ILE A 1169 27.09 16.87 -7.87
N LEU A 1170 27.73 17.65 -7.00
CA LEU A 1170 28.21 19.00 -7.33
C LEU A 1170 29.40 18.95 -8.30
N THR A 1171 29.09 19.01 -9.60
CA THR A 1171 29.96 19.45 -10.70
C THR A 1171 31.24 18.65 -11.00
N SER A 1172 31.15 17.66 -11.90
CA SER A 1172 32.03 17.60 -13.09
C SER A 1172 31.52 16.58 -14.13
N SER A 1173 31.50 17.00 -15.41
CA SER A 1173 31.03 16.28 -16.60
C SER A 1173 29.59 15.74 -16.56
N LEU A 1174 28.67 16.51 -17.17
CA LEU A 1174 27.49 15.95 -17.82
C LEU A 1174 27.95 14.88 -18.81
N SER A 1175 27.46 13.65 -18.70
CA SER A 1175 27.59 12.65 -19.75
C SER A 1175 26.79 13.11 -20.96
N SER A 1176 27.47 13.39 -22.07
CA SER A 1176 26.76 13.59 -23.34
C SER A 1176 25.96 12.33 -23.65
N VAL A 1177 24.65 12.47 -23.88
CA VAL A 1177 23.81 11.42 -24.49
C VAL A 1177 24.61 10.79 -25.63
N PRO A 1178 24.81 9.46 -25.65
CA PRO A 1178 25.56 8.80 -26.71
C PRO A 1178 24.83 8.92 -28.05
N GLU A 1179 25.06 10.03 -28.77
CA GLU A 1179 24.60 10.11 -30.16
C GLU A 1179 25.21 8.93 -30.93
N PRO A 1180 24.42 8.17 -31.69
CA PRO A 1180 24.94 7.09 -32.52
C PRO A 1180 25.93 7.73 -33.50
N SER A 1181 27.23 7.47 -33.26
CA SER A 1181 28.32 8.23 -33.89
C SER A 1181 28.07 8.39 -35.39
N SER A 1182 28.30 9.58 -35.93
CA SER A 1182 27.84 9.96 -37.28
C SER A 1182 28.37 9.08 -38.43
N GLY A 1183 29.29 8.15 -38.16
CA GLY A 1183 29.62 7.04 -39.05
C GLY A 1183 28.52 5.98 -39.21
N PHE A 1184 27.74 5.65 -38.17
CA PHE A 1184 26.68 4.63 -38.22
C PHE A 1184 25.55 5.03 -39.19
N ALA A 1185 25.08 6.28 -39.10
CA ALA A 1185 24.08 6.81 -40.03
C ALA A 1185 24.60 6.87 -41.48
N ALA A 1186 25.87 7.24 -41.68
CA ALA A 1186 26.49 7.30 -43.01
C ALA A 1186 26.64 5.92 -43.66
N ILE A 1187 27.01 4.88 -42.89
CA ILE A 1187 27.16 3.51 -43.38
C ILE A 1187 25.81 2.91 -43.77
N TRP A 1188 24.76 3.08 -42.95
CA TRP A 1188 23.42 2.60 -43.28
C TRP A 1188 22.76 3.37 -44.43
N GLY A 1189 22.88 4.70 -44.48
CA GLY A 1189 22.41 5.50 -45.62
C GLY A 1189 23.07 5.10 -46.94
N SER A 1190 24.36 4.78 -46.91
CA SER A 1190 25.09 4.27 -48.08
C SER A 1190 24.60 2.88 -48.51
N LEU A 1191 24.46 1.95 -47.55
CA LEU A 1191 24.00 0.58 -47.81
C LEU A 1191 22.58 0.56 -48.38
N LEU A 1192 21.65 1.33 -47.81
CA LEU A 1192 20.27 1.45 -48.30
C LEU A 1192 20.21 2.01 -49.72
N MET A 1193 21.00 3.04 -50.07
CA MET A 1193 21.04 3.55 -51.45
C MET A 1193 21.60 2.51 -52.43
N THR A 1194 22.66 1.77 -52.08
CA THR A 1194 23.14 0.66 -52.93
C THR A 1194 22.14 -0.48 -53.06
N TRP A 1195 21.36 -0.78 -52.03
CA TRP A 1195 20.36 -1.85 -52.05
C TRP A 1195 19.16 -1.51 -52.95
N PHE A 1196 18.69 -0.26 -52.92
CA PHE A 1196 17.64 0.22 -53.83
C PHE A 1196 18.14 0.33 -55.29
N GLN A 1197 19.38 0.73 -55.53
CA GLN A 1197 19.94 0.75 -56.90
C GLN A 1197 20.20 -0.66 -57.46
N ALA A 1198 20.53 -1.65 -56.61
CA ALA A 1198 20.78 -3.02 -57.06
C ALA A 1198 19.51 -3.82 -57.42
N ARG A 1199 18.34 -3.49 -56.85
CA ARG A 1199 17.07 -4.20 -57.14
C ARG A 1199 16.26 -3.64 -58.32
N GLY A 1200 16.65 -2.49 -58.88
CA GLY A 1200 15.96 -1.88 -60.03
C GLY A 1200 16.20 -2.55 -61.40
N ALA A 1201 17.02 -3.61 -61.47
CA ALA A 1201 17.59 -4.09 -62.74
C ALA A 1201 17.60 -5.62 -62.97
N SER A 1202 16.68 -6.40 -62.38
CA SER A 1202 16.39 -7.76 -62.88
C SER A 1202 15.03 -8.33 -62.45
N SER A 1203 13.95 -8.01 -63.19
CA SER A 1203 12.71 -8.79 -63.15
C SER A 1203 12.00 -8.79 -64.52
N THR A 1204 12.54 -9.57 -65.46
CA THR A 1204 11.78 -10.09 -66.60
C THR A 1204 11.95 -11.61 -66.68
N ARG A 1205 10.88 -12.31 -66.25
CA ARG A 1205 10.61 -13.76 -66.17
C ARG A 1205 10.55 -14.30 -64.75
#